data_AF-A0A2J6QJ23-F1
#
_entry.id   AF-A0A2J6QJ23-F1
#
_cell.length_a   1.000
_cell.length_b   1.000
_cell.length_c   1.000
_cell.angle_alpha   90.00
_cell.angle_beta   90.00
_cell.angle_gamma   90.00
#
_symmetry.space_group_name_H-M   'P 1'
#
loop_
_entity.id
_entity.type
_entity.pdbx_description
1 polymer ?
#
loop_
_entity_poly.entity_id
_entity_poly.type
_entity_poly.pdbx_seq_one_letter_code
_entity_poly.pdbx_strand_id
1 'polypeptide(L)'
;MPFESEYKLEDVAATPVPADKIDATFRSSTIDLISAALGGKVLSFSDEWFAEASNLLTPAPPIRQPGKMVFSGAWYDGWETRRHNTAPFDYVVIRLGVASGIVEGIEIDTAFFSGNHAPAISVEGVFSANDEEVIGWKGERGNWEPILDIQECGPSQRFGWKLAVPTKKAYTHVRLNMYPDGGIARFRLFGHAVPVFPDDKDAILDLAAAQNGGVAISCSDQHFGVISNLILPGRGKDMGDGWETSRSRGKDHVDWAIIRLGAKGTIQQLIVDTAFFRGNFPQKVQVEALDWSGDGEPGVLADGWTTVVEPSKCGPDKEHEFDSLVKDMPFTHVKLIMIPDGGVKRIRVLGKRIGENKSIVRTTCSPPRLAMDIGDNGGDLSSGFGDEGQFQKKRPRELPDDLPKSLDDRKSVPSHYTAETEMYDAWQGQSQFLTTPVLAKPLQFSNLSLDDNEYDDDFTTQKIGDSDTRLMEMLAAQAAHRDGSVHEDEDAVALNDKLSEEEKKDILQKALNMAASNGDVERIERILKGKAKEFVDVDAPDEEGTTPLIYASCFGHEPVVTALLDAGAKVDNQDKNQWSALMWAMTNRHKGIAKALLDHGASPEVKSSSGRTAFDLVAPDSEISGYLHDSGYHIGSVGVTDDFYNPGFSQDRFEEEMAENELRRRMMMESARDLEVDLGNVGIDDQPESPEELEEEAQDFDWSRCLHDQMFVFQESELGRILDIIITNMTPQRSPSQKPVPANMIFLSARYAHYHANQDLLAKLLLTAMDKINDVVETHQWDMTILAFWISNATLLLHYLKKDAGLSGSTTEFQLQLAELINEIFILIIRDAERRMDKVLDSAMLDHETIPGFEDITFQNEWKIFKRKNQVKEEPAERRFRPPSPKARAKPSPRNVTSLLSSTLFVLDLYDIHSVITAQILAQLLYWLGAELFNRIMSNRKYLARTKAMQIRMNISSLEDWARANNRQAEHYEHGSMTSTGEMTVDAARRHLAPVIQLLQWLQCFSSLGADDLEALVGTLQQLTRLTPQQLIHSVKHYRPEVGEKGLPKSAMKYLINLQREAQLRKERQRTERRRSGMPTTPTKQGTNGEAPDTPDSNGKPIVPNTMRPLAPDELLGEEDDAPEHLLLDPALMLPFSLPTSTDMLVSYGAGFGGLNRERERKYIPTVPPEFLAKLDLNGGRAQPTYNPSDWENEDV
;
A
#
# COMPACT_ATOMS: atom_id res chain seq x y z
N MET A 1 -31.21 -40.01 3.35
CA MET A 1 -32.16 -40.82 2.53
C MET A 1 -31.50 -41.05 1.18
N PRO A 2 -31.80 -42.11 0.42
CA PRO A 2 -31.34 -42.19 -0.96
C PRO A 2 -31.89 -41.01 -1.76
N PHE A 3 -31.06 -40.38 -2.58
CA PHE A 3 -31.48 -39.29 -3.47
C PHE A 3 -32.14 -39.89 -4.72
N GLU A 4 -33.47 -40.09 -4.69
CA GLU A 4 -34.24 -40.33 -5.91
C GLU A 4 -34.43 -39.00 -6.67
N SER A 5 -33.39 -38.57 -7.40
CA SER A 5 -33.51 -37.48 -8.36
C SER A 5 -34.19 -37.96 -9.65
N GLU A 6 -35.00 -37.10 -10.27
CA GLU A 6 -35.68 -37.43 -11.54
C GLU A 6 -34.70 -37.46 -12.74
N TYR A 7 -33.51 -36.85 -12.58
CA TYR A 7 -32.45 -36.80 -13.59
C TYR A 7 -31.57 -38.05 -13.55
N LYS A 8 -31.95 -39.10 -14.29
CA LYS A 8 -31.22 -40.37 -14.33
C LYS A 8 -30.08 -40.35 -15.35
N LEU A 9 -28.88 -40.63 -14.87
CA LEU A 9 -27.68 -40.88 -15.66
C LEU A 9 -27.58 -42.36 -16.06
N GLU A 10 -26.71 -42.67 -17.00
CA GLU A 10 -26.32 -44.05 -17.33
C GLU A 10 -25.03 -44.39 -16.57
N ASP A 11 -24.95 -45.60 -15.98
CA ASP A 11 -23.77 -46.05 -15.23
C ASP A 11 -22.53 -46.09 -16.14
N VAL A 12 -21.42 -45.47 -15.72
CA VAL A 12 -20.17 -45.41 -16.50
C VAL A 12 -19.05 -46.13 -15.76
N ALA A 13 -18.50 -47.17 -16.37
CA ALA A 13 -17.44 -47.98 -15.77
C ALA A 13 -16.14 -47.17 -15.54
N ALA A 14 -15.99 -46.59 -14.36
CA ALA A 14 -14.80 -45.91 -13.86
C ALA A 14 -14.21 -46.62 -12.64
N THR A 15 -12.91 -46.44 -12.39
CA THR A 15 -12.21 -46.95 -11.21
C THR A 15 -11.63 -45.80 -10.38
N PRO A 16 -11.87 -45.77 -9.05
CA PRO A 16 -11.32 -44.72 -8.19
C PRO A 16 -9.80 -44.90 -8.03
N VAL A 17 -9.07 -43.78 -8.06
CA VAL A 17 -7.61 -43.68 -7.95
C VAL A 17 -7.26 -43.07 -6.59
N PRO A 18 -6.41 -43.73 -5.78
CA PRO A 18 -5.94 -43.16 -4.51
C PRO A 18 -5.26 -41.80 -4.69
N ALA A 19 -5.51 -40.87 -3.78
CA ALA A 19 -5.07 -39.47 -3.87
C ALA A 19 -3.55 -39.31 -4.04
N ASP A 20 -2.75 -40.22 -3.46
CA ASP A 20 -1.29 -40.29 -3.61
C ASP A 20 -0.81 -40.69 -5.02
N LYS A 21 -1.73 -41.16 -5.89
CA LYS A 21 -1.42 -41.74 -7.21
C LYS A 21 -2.08 -41.01 -8.38
N ILE A 22 -2.98 -40.06 -8.13
CA ILE A 22 -3.68 -39.29 -9.18
C ILE A 22 -2.65 -38.66 -10.13
N ASP A 23 -1.69 -37.91 -9.59
CA ASP A 23 -0.71 -37.18 -10.40
C ASP A 23 0.18 -38.11 -11.25
N ALA A 24 0.63 -39.22 -10.67
CA ALA A 24 1.44 -40.22 -11.38
C ALA A 24 0.63 -40.99 -12.45
N THR A 25 -0.68 -41.17 -12.24
CA THR A 25 -1.59 -41.90 -13.13
C THR A 25 -1.96 -41.09 -14.37
N PHE A 26 -2.11 -39.77 -14.24
CA PHE A 26 -2.62 -38.91 -15.32
C PHE A 26 -1.58 -37.94 -15.89
N ARG A 27 -0.88 -37.14 -15.07
CA ARG A 27 0.01 -36.05 -15.56
C ARG A 27 1.23 -36.53 -16.36
N SER A 28 1.51 -37.83 -16.30
CA SER A 28 2.58 -38.52 -17.04
C SER A 28 2.24 -38.82 -18.51
N SER A 29 0.96 -38.73 -18.90
CA SER A 29 0.47 -39.18 -20.22
C SER A 29 -0.72 -38.40 -20.78
N THR A 30 -1.34 -37.53 -20.00
CA THR A 30 -2.54 -36.75 -20.37
C THR A 30 -2.40 -35.28 -19.96
N ILE A 31 -3.19 -34.41 -20.57
CA ILE A 31 -3.29 -32.99 -20.21
C ILE A 31 -4.64 -32.67 -19.56
N ASP A 32 -4.69 -31.60 -18.77
CA ASP A 32 -5.95 -31.06 -18.21
C ASP A 32 -6.67 -30.21 -19.29
N LEU A 33 -7.65 -30.81 -19.96
CA LEU A 33 -8.32 -30.25 -21.14
C LEU A 33 -9.15 -28.99 -20.84
N ILE A 34 -9.50 -28.77 -19.57
CA ILE A 34 -10.27 -27.61 -19.09
C ILE A 34 -9.43 -26.53 -18.41
N SER A 35 -8.10 -26.71 -18.31
CA SER A 35 -7.23 -25.78 -17.60
C SER A 35 -7.31 -24.36 -18.16
N ALA A 36 -7.44 -23.35 -17.28
CA ALA A 36 -7.48 -21.95 -17.70
C ALA A 36 -6.22 -21.54 -18.48
N ALA A 37 -5.05 -22.07 -18.10
CA ALA A 37 -3.79 -21.79 -18.80
C ALA A 37 -3.65 -22.47 -20.18
N LEU A 38 -4.54 -23.42 -20.50
CA LEU A 38 -4.70 -23.99 -21.85
C LEU A 38 -5.75 -23.21 -22.68
N GLY A 39 -6.46 -22.25 -22.06
CA GLY A 39 -7.57 -21.51 -22.66
C GLY A 39 -8.96 -22.07 -22.33
N GLY A 40 -9.07 -22.99 -21.34
CA GLY A 40 -10.37 -23.48 -20.86
C GLY A 40 -11.16 -22.37 -20.18
N LYS A 41 -12.48 -22.31 -20.39
CA LYS A 41 -13.32 -21.19 -19.96
C LYS A 41 -14.70 -21.66 -19.48
N VAL A 42 -15.17 -21.13 -18.34
CA VAL A 42 -16.57 -21.23 -17.91
C VAL A 42 -17.46 -20.42 -18.85
N LEU A 43 -18.51 -21.04 -19.38
CA LEU A 43 -19.49 -20.39 -20.26
C LEU A 43 -20.78 -19.99 -19.52
N SER A 44 -21.24 -20.83 -18.59
CA SER A 44 -22.45 -20.61 -17.81
C SER A 44 -22.49 -21.54 -16.60
N PHE A 45 -23.16 -21.11 -15.54
CA PHE A 45 -23.35 -21.84 -14.28
C PHE A 45 -24.82 -21.74 -13.83
N SER A 46 -25.20 -22.48 -12.79
CA SER A 46 -26.47 -22.31 -12.09
C SER A 46 -26.40 -21.20 -11.02
N ASP A 47 -25.31 -21.16 -10.27
CA ASP A 47 -25.06 -20.29 -9.12
C ASP A 47 -23.53 -20.18 -8.87
N GLU A 48 -23.08 -19.07 -8.29
CA GLU A 48 -21.68 -18.81 -7.88
C GLU A 48 -21.63 -18.03 -6.55
N TRP A 49 -22.65 -18.15 -5.70
CA TRP A 49 -22.90 -17.21 -4.60
C TRP A 49 -21.71 -16.98 -3.66
N PHE A 50 -21.06 -18.04 -3.17
CA PHE A 50 -19.98 -17.93 -2.20
C PHE A 50 -18.58 -17.86 -2.85
N ALA A 51 -18.38 -18.52 -4.00
CA ALA A 51 -17.14 -18.42 -4.77
C ALA A 51 -17.33 -18.82 -6.24
N GLU A 52 -16.61 -18.14 -7.15
CA GLU A 52 -16.71 -18.31 -8.61
C GLU A 52 -16.30 -19.71 -9.12
N ALA A 53 -17.00 -20.23 -10.12
CA ALA A 53 -16.63 -21.46 -10.80
C ALA A 53 -15.39 -21.31 -11.70
N SER A 54 -14.96 -20.08 -11.98
CA SER A 54 -13.68 -19.75 -12.63
C SER A 54 -12.49 -20.45 -11.94
N ASN A 55 -12.51 -20.48 -10.60
CA ASN A 55 -11.46 -21.06 -9.75
C ASN A 55 -11.22 -22.55 -9.99
N LEU A 56 -12.24 -23.29 -10.44
CA LEU A 56 -12.12 -24.73 -10.72
C LEU A 56 -10.99 -25.05 -11.71
N LEU A 57 -10.79 -24.13 -12.67
CA LEU A 57 -9.89 -24.28 -13.82
C LEU A 57 -8.46 -23.80 -13.52
N THR A 58 -8.26 -23.08 -12.41
CA THR A 58 -6.98 -22.49 -11.99
C THR A 58 -5.89 -23.55 -11.87
N PRO A 59 -4.73 -23.44 -12.57
CA PRO A 59 -3.71 -24.51 -12.58
C PRO A 59 -3.03 -24.75 -11.23
N ALA A 60 -2.96 -23.73 -10.38
CA ALA A 60 -2.36 -23.82 -9.05
C ALA A 60 -3.18 -24.77 -8.14
N PRO A 61 -2.53 -25.47 -7.18
CA PRO A 61 -3.27 -26.13 -6.11
C PRO A 61 -4.11 -25.09 -5.33
N PRO A 62 -5.27 -25.48 -4.77
CA PRO A 62 -6.09 -24.56 -4.02
C PRO A 62 -5.37 -24.08 -2.75
N ILE A 63 -5.52 -22.80 -2.42
CA ILE A 63 -5.00 -22.20 -1.18
C ILE A 63 -6.14 -21.84 -0.22
N ARG A 64 -5.85 -21.89 1.09
CA ARG A 64 -6.75 -21.34 2.11
C ARG A 64 -6.14 -20.06 2.68
N GLN A 65 -6.94 -19.03 2.81
CA GLN A 65 -6.61 -17.82 3.55
C GLN A 65 -7.62 -17.68 4.71
N PRO A 66 -7.41 -18.36 5.87
CA PRO A 66 -8.31 -18.24 7.02
C PRO A 66 -8.40 -16.79 7.50
N GLY A 67 -9.61 -16.31 7.83
CA GLY A 67 -9.83 -14.88 8.13
C GLY A 67 -9.79 -13.96 6.90
N LYS A 68 -9.99 -14.51 5.70
CA LYS A 68 -10.38 -13.74 4.51
C LYS A 68 -11.86 -13.99 4.23
N MET A 69 -12.64 -12.92 4.26
CA MET A 69 -14.05 -12.90 3.90
C MET A 69 -14.20 -12.10 2.60
N VAL A 70 -15.15 -12.51 1.76
CA VAL A 70 -15.70 -11.75 0.63
C VAL A 70 -17.15 -11.36 0.96
N PHE A 71 -17.77 -10.50 0.15
CA PHE A 71 -19.13 -9.99 0.37
C PHE A 71 -20.18 -11.07 0.69
N SER A 72 -20.02 -12.27 0.12
CA SER A 72 -20.95 -13.38 0.29
C SER A 72 -20.62 -14.33 1.45
N GLY A 73 -19.42 -14.28 2.04
CA GLY A 73 -19.02 -15.19 3.11
C GLY A 73 -17.52 -15.42 3.22
N ALA A 74 -17.11 -16.60 3.72
CA ALA A 74 -15.69 -16.95 3.80
C ALA A 74 -15.11 -17.16 2.39
N TRP A 75 -13.95 -16.56 2.11
CA TRP A 75 -13.31 -16.74 0.81
C TRP A 75 -12.74 -18.14 0.66
N TYR A 76 -13.20 -18.85 -0.38
CA TYR A 76 -12.65 -20.12 -0.82
C TYR A 76 -11.99 -19.99 -2.19
N ASP A 77 -10.86 -20.65 -2.35
CA ASP A 77 -10.20 -20.85 -3.64
C ASP A 77 -10.87 -22.04 -4.39
N GLY A 78 -12.08 -21.78 -4.91
CA GLY A 78 -12.95 -22.79 -5.49
C GLY A 78 -14.27 -22.21 -6.00
N TRP A 79 -15.19 -23.09 -6.39
CA TRP A 79 -16.60 -22.82 -6.61
C TRP A 79 -17.37 -23.14 -5.32
N GLU A 80 -18.30 -22.30 -4.88
CA GLU A 80 -19.28 -22.66 -3.84
C GLU A 80 -20.63 -21.97 -4.11
N THR A 81 -21.70 -22.78 -4.13
CA THR A 81 -23.06 -22.33 -4.44
C THR A 81 -23.90 -22.09 -3.18
N ARG A 82 -24.96 -21.29 -3.32
CA ARG A 82 -25.89 -21.04 -2.22
C ARG A 82 -26.56 -22.33 -1.73
N ARG A 83 -26.77 -22.41 -0.42
CA ARG A 83 -27.38 -23.58 0.24
C ARG A 83 -28.86 -23.73 -0.11
N HIS A 84 -29.34 -24.97 -0.03
CA HIS A 84 -30.75 -25.34 -0.21
C HIS A 84 -31.23 -25.10 -1.65
N ASN A 85 -30.45 -25.58 -2.62
CA ASN A 85 -30.85 -25.60 -4.01
C ASN A 85 -32.18 -26.37 -4.19
N THR A 86 -33.08 -25.80 -4.98
CA THR A 86 -34.40 -26.37 -5.30
C THR A 86 -34.40 -27.17 -6.59
N ALA A 87 -33.33 -27.04 -7.39
CA ALA A 87 -33.03 -27.93 -8.51
C ALA A 87 -32.38 -29.24 -8.00
N PRO A 88 -32.36 -30.32 -8.80
CA PRO A 88 -31.74 -31.58 -8.39
C PRO A 88 -30.20 -31.52 -8.29
N PHE A 89 -29.57 -30.50 -8.89
CA PHE A 89 -28.13 -30.24 -8.85
C PHE A 89 -27.82 -28.79 -9.26
N ASP A 90 -26.70 -28.26 -8.76
CA ASP A 90 -26.00 -27.13 -9.36
C ASP A 90 -25.09 -27.60 -10.51
N TYR A 91 -24.82 -26.75 -11.48
CA TYR A 91 -23.98 -27.09 -12.63
C TYR A 91 -23.05 -25.96 -13.08
N VAL A 92 -21.95 -26.33 -13.72
CA VAL A 92 -21.08 -25.43 -14.48
C VAL A 92 -20.75 -26.03 -15.85
N VAL A 93 -20.92 -25.24 -16.91
CA VAL A 93 -20.59 -25.57 -18.31
C VAL A 93 -19.26 -24.94 -18.69
N ILE A 94 -18.33 -25.76 -19.16
CA ILE A 94 -16.95 -25.38 -19.44
C ILE A 94 -16.60 -25.72 -20.89
N ARG A 95 -16.09 -24.73 -21.63
CA ARG A 95 -15.44 -24.92 -22.94
C ARG A 95 -14.02 -25.46 -22.71
N LEU A 96 -13.65 -26.54 -23.41
CA LEU A 96 -12.27 -27.04 -23.37
C LEU A 96 -11.31 -25.99 -23.95
N GLY A 97 -10.07 -25.90 -23.43
CA GLY A 97 -9.03 -25.01 -23.99
C GLY A 97 -8.46 -25.49 -25.33
N VAL A 98 -8.80 -26.71 -25.73
CA VAL A 98 -8.49 -27.34 -27.01
C VAL A 98 -9.69 -27.30 -27.95
N ALA A 99 -9.45 -27.40 -29.27
CA ALA A 99 -10.53 -27.46 -30.25
C ALA A 99 -11.54 -28.58 -29.93
N SER A 100 -11.04 -29.79 -29.66
CA SER A 100 -11.77 -30.90 -29.02
C SER A 100 -10.80 -31.85 -28.30
N GLY A 101 -11.29 -32.77 -27.46
CA GLY A 101 -10.44 -33.76 -26.78
C GLY A 101 -11.19 -35.03 -26.34
N ILE A 102 -10.47 -36.15 -26.22
CA ILE A 102 -10.97 -37.41 -25.62
C ILE A 102 -10.56 -37.49 -24.16
N VAL A 103 -11.44 -37.99 -23.28
CA VAL A 103 -11.23 -38.05 -21.84
C VAL A 103 -10.78 -39.45 -21.40
N GLU A 104 -9.84 -39.51 -20.47
CA GLU A 104 -9.31 -40.74 -19.87
C GLU A 104 -9.51 -40.79 -18.34
N GLY A 105 -9.63 -39.63 -17.68
CA GLY A 105 -9.98 -39.56 -16.27
C GLY A 105 -10.38 -38.17 -15.80
N ILE A 106 -10.84 -38.11 -14.56
CA ILE A 106 -11.35 -36.91 -13.88
C ILE A 106 -10.70 -36.81 -12.50
N GLU A 107 -10.41 -35.59 -12.05
CA GLU A 107 -10.10 -35.28 -10.66
C GLU A 107 -11.01 -34.17 -10.15
N ILE A 108 -11.50 -34.33 -8.92
CA ILE A 108 -12.25 -33.32 -8.16
C ILE A 108 -11.51 -33.15 -6.83
N ASP A 109 -11.14 -31.91 -6.50
CA ASP A 109 -10.56 -31.56 -5.21
C ASP A 109 -11.58 -30.76 -4.40
N THR A 110 -11.93 -31.24 -3.21
CA THR A 110 -12.81 -30.54 -2.27
C THR A 110 -12.04 -29.79 -1.18
N ALA A 111 -10.71 -29.59 -1.35
CA ALA A 111 -9.82 -28.93 -0.40
C ALA A 111 -10.47 -27.77 0.38
N PHE A 112 -10.31 -27.80 1.71
CA PHE A 112 -10.83 -26.83 2.68
C PHE A 112 -12.36 -26.81 2.86
N PHE A 113 -13.16 -27.21 1.88
CA PHE A 113 -14.59 -27.42 2.06
C PHE A 113 -14.83 -28.60 3.02
N SER A 114 -15.28 -28.28 4.23
CA SER A 114 -15.24 -29.18 5.39
C SER A 114 -16.61 -29.25 6.04
N GLY A 115 -17.50 -30.04 5.44
CA GLY A 115 -18.93 -30.09 5.77
C GLY A 115 -19.81 -29.35 4.76
N ASN A 116 -19.28 -28.34 4.06
CA ASN A 116 -19.91 -27.63 2.93
C ASN A 116 -19.43 -28.11 1.54
N HIS A 117 -18.57 -29.13 1.48
CA HIS A 117 -18.19 -29.79 0.22
C HIS A 117 -19.39 -30.33 -0.57
N ALA A 118 -19.23 -30.42 -1.90
CA ALA A 118 -20.09 -31.21 -2.77
C ALA A 118 -20.32 -32.62 -2.20
N PRO A 119 -21.57 -33.05 -1.92
CA PRO A 119 -21.85 -34.39 -1.42
C PRO A 119 -21.63 -35.49 -2.48
N ALA A 120 -22.02 -35.20 -3.72
CA ALA A 120 -21.77 -36.04 -4.88
C ALA A 120 -21.66 -35.20 -6.15
N ILE A 121 -20.99 -35.73 -7.18
CA ILE A 121 -20.78 -35.09 -8.47
C ILE A 121 -21.07 -36.04 -9.64
N SER A 122 -21.30 -35.49 -10.83
CA SER A 122 -21.26 -36.23 -12.10
C SER A 122 -20.67 -35.35 -13.20
N VAL A 123 -20.20 -35.95 -14.30
CA VAL A 123 -19.59 -35.21 -15.42
C VAL A 123 -20.19 -35.67 -16.76
N GLU A 124 -20.64 -34.72 -17.55
CA GLU A 124 -21.18 -34.92 -18.89
C GLU A 124 -20.36 -34.17 -19.95
N GLY A 125 -20.41 -34.60 -21.21
CA GLY A 125 -19.71 -33.99 -22.34
C GLY A 125 -20.57 -33.83 -23.58
N VAL A 126 -20.24 -32.85 -24.42
CA VAL A 126 -20.85 -32.69 -25.75
C VAL A 126 -19.86 -32.16 -26.79
N PHE A 127 -20.07 -32.57 -28.04
CA PHE A 127 -19.39 -32.02 -29.22
C PHE A 127 -20.34 -31.07 -29.95
N SER A 128 -20.08 -29.77 -29.87
CA SER A 128 -20.81 -28.71 -30.57
C SER A 128 -19.83 -27.71 -31.19
N ALA A 129 -20.23 -27.12 -32.31
CA ALA A 129 -19.53 -25.98 -32.92
C ALA A 129 -20.19 -24.63 -32.58
N ASN A 130 -21.28 -24.64 -31.82
CA ASN A 130 -21.99 -23.45 -31.33
C ASN A 130 -22.10 -23.50 -29.81
N ASP A 131 -21.47 -22.54 -29.14
CA ASP A 131 -21.45 -22.40 -27.69
C ASP A 131 -22.82 -21.92 -27.15
N GLU A 132 -23.54 -21.07 -27.91
CA GLU A 132 -24.88 -20.57 -27.54
C GLU A 132 -25.92 -21.69 -27.40
N GLU A 133 -25.84 -22.71 -28.27
CA GLU A 133 -26.74 -23.87 -28.23
C GLU A 133 -26.56 -24.66 -26.92
N VAL A 134 -25.32 -24.82 -26.48
CA VAL A 134 -24.97 -25.58 -25.26
C VAL A 134 -25.37 -24.81 -24.00
N ILE A 135 -25.13 -23.49 -23.97
CA ILE A 135 -25.58 -22.59 -22.90
C ILE A 135 -27.12 -22.60 -22.79
N GLY A 136 -27.82 -22.65 -23.93
CA GLY A 136 -29.28 -22.68 -24.02
C GLY A 136 -29.95 -23.85 -23.29
N TRP A 137 -29.25 -24.99 -23.12
CA TRP A 137 -29.79 -26.16 -22.42
C TRP A 137 -29.78 -26.05 -20.89
N LYS A 138 -29.00 -25.12 -20.30
CA LYS A 138 -28.93 -24.88 -18.85
C LYS A 138 -28.74 -26.19 -18.05
N GLY A 139 -29.66 -26.52 -17.15
CA GLY A 139 -29.69 -27.76 -16.36
C GLY A 139 -30.45 -28.94 -17.01
N GLU A 140 -30.99 -28.78 -18.22
CA GLU A 140 -31.69 -29.86 -18.93
C GLU A 140 -30.71 -30.89 -19.54
N ARG A 141 -31.24 -32.01 -20.05
CA ARG A 141 -30.41 -33.08 -20.63
C ARG A 141 -29.77 -32.70 -21.97
N GLY A 142 -30.44 -31.88 -22.80
CA GLY A 142 -29.91 -31.45 -24.10
C GLY A 142 -29.36 -32.62 -24.95
N ASN A 143 -28.17 -32.44 -25.52
CA ASN A 143 -27.37 -33.52 -26.11
C ASN A 143 -26.18 -33.94 -25.21
N TRP A 144 -26.30 -33.80 -23.89
CA TRP A 144 -25.23 -34.18 -22.95
C TRP A 144 -25.09 -35.71 -22.83
N GLU A 145 -23.86 -36.20 -23.01
CA GLU A 145 -23.49 -37.62 -22.84
C GLU A 145 -22.70 -37.82 -21.54
N PRO A 146 -22.98 -38.88 -20.74
CA PRO A 146 -22.25 -39.11 -19.49
C PRO A 146 -20.80 -39.51 -19.75
N ILE A 147 -19.87 -38.81 -19.08
CA ILE A 147 -18.44 -39.16 -18.99
C ILE A 147 -18.16 -39.86 -17.66
N LEU A 148 -18.82 -39.43 -16.59
CA LEU A 148 -18.80 -40.03 -15.25
C LEU A 148 -20.22 -40.00 -14.69
N ASP A 149 -20.64 -41.11 -14.09
CA ASP A 149 -21.90 -41.25 -13.36
C ASP A 149 -21.84 -40.52 -12.00
N ILE A 150 -22.87 -40.70 -11.16
CA ILE A 150 -22.93 -40.03 -9.85
C ILE A 150 -21.95 -40.70 -8.90
N GLN A 151 -20.94 -39.96 -8.46
CA GLN A 151 -19.89 -40.40 -7.54
C GLN A 151 -19.93 -39.58 -6.25
N GLU A 152 -19.87 -40.24 -5.10
CA GLU A 152 -19.82 -39.58 -3.78
C GLU A 152 -18.46 -38.89 -3.55
N CYS A 153 -18.51 -37.69 -2.96
CA CYS A 153 -17.35 -36.92 -2.55
C CYS A 153 -17.29 -36.81 -1.02
N GLY A 154 -16.12 -36.43 -0.49
CA GLY A 154 -15.86 -36.27 0.93
C GLY A 154 -15.16 -34.94 1.25
N PRO A 155 -15.07 -34.54 2.53
CA PRO A 155 -14.62 -33.20 2.91
C PRO A 155 -13.10 -33.02 2.76
N SER A 156 -12.68 -31.89 2.18
CA SER A 156 -11.29 -31.46 2.07
C SER A 156 -10.30 -32.50 1.52
N GLN A 157 -10.66 -33.20 0.44
CA GLN A 157 -9.89 -34.29 -0.16
C GLN A 157 -9.89 -34.24 -1.70
N ARG A 158 -8.80 -34.75 -2.29
CA ARG A 158 -8.68 -35.07 -3.72
C ARG A 158 -9.29 -36.43 -4.04
N PHE A 159 -10.19 -36.46 -5.02
CA PHE A 159 -10.82 -37.64 -5.60
C PHE A 159 -10.43 -37.75 -7.06
N GLY A 160 -10.09 -38.96 -7.53
CA GLY A 160 -9.75 -39.20 -8.93
C GLY A 160 -10.41 -40.47 -9.44
N TRP A 161 -10.89 -40.43 -10.68
CA TRP A 161 -11.51 -41.58 -11.35
C TRP A 161 -10.86 -41.77 -12.71
N LYS A 162 -10.39 -42.99 -12.99
CA LYS A 162 -9.92 -43.40 -14.32
C LYS A 162 -11.03 -44.16 -15.04
N LEU A 163 -11.34 -43.77 -16.27
CA LEU A 163 -12.34 -44.47 -17.08
C LEU A 163 -11.77 -45.84 -17.50
N ALA A 164 -12.58 -46.90 -17.43
CA ALA A 164 -12.13 -48.24 -17.82
C ALA A 164 -11.78 -48.35 -19.31
N VAL A 165 -12.34 -47.45 -20.13
CA VAL A 165 -11.95 -47.21 -21.53
C VAL A 165 -12.05 -45.69 -21.77
N PRO A 166 -11.03 -45.03 -22.37
CA PRO A 166 -11.13 -43.62 -22.76
C PRO A 166 -12.29 -43.33 -23.72
N THR A 167 -12.79 -42.09 -23.74
CA THR A 167 -14.00 -41.75 -24.51
C THR A 167 -13.76 -41.90 -26.01
N LYS A 168 -14.65 -42.65 -26.69
CA LYS A 168 -14.55 -42.90 -28.14
C LYS A 168 -14.92 -41.69 -28.99
N LYS A 169 -15.66 -40.75 -28.41
CA LYS A 169 -15.99 -39.44 -28.98
C LYS A 169 -15.05 -38.42 -28.35
N ALA A 170 -14.59 -37.48 -29.17
CA ALA A 170 -14.04 -36.22 -28.67
C ALA A 170 -15.19 -35.32 -28.24
N TYR A 171 -14.95 -34.48 -27.23
CA TYR A 171 -15.87 -33.45 -26.76
C TYR A 171 -15.26 -32.06 -26.94
N THR A 172 -16.11 -31.04 -26.93
CA THR A 172 -15.77 -29.61 -27.04
C THR A 172 -16.10 -28.85 -25.76
N HIS A 173 -17.05 -29.37 -25.01
CA HIS A 173 -17.65 -28.81 -23.82
C HIS A 173 -17.85 -29.95 -22.81
N VAL A 174 -17.74 -29.63 -21.53
CA VAL A 174 -18.17 -30.51 -20.43
C VAL A 174 -19.08 -29.75 -19.48
N ARG A 175 -19.95 -30.49 -18.79
CA ARG A 175 -20.72 -30.00 -17.65
C ARG A 175 -20.36 -30.80 -16.41
N LEU A 176 -19.98 -30.11 -15.35
CA LEU A 176 -19.85 -30.67 -14.00
C LEU A 176 -21.17 -30.40 -13.27
N ASN A 177 -21.77 -31.44 -12.71
CA ASN A 177 -22.99 -31.35 -11.89
C ASN A 177 -22.64 -31.66 -10.43
N MET A 178 -23.23 -30.94 -9.48
CA MET A 178 -23.01 -31.04 -8.03
C MET A 178 -24.34 -31.23 -7.30
N TYR A 179 -24.48 -32.30 -6.51
CA TYR A 179 -25.77 -32.77 -6.01
C TYR A 179 -25.92 -32.56 -4.48
N PRO A 180 -26.84 -31.71 -3.98
CA PRO A 180 -27.65 -30.71 -4.69
C PRO A 180 -26.99 -29.32 -4.77
N ASP A 181 -26.16 -28.98 -3.78
CA ASP A 181 -25.41 -27.74 -3.59
C ASP A 181 -24.13 -28.02 -2.77
N GLY A 182 -23.20 -27.06 -2.71
CA GLY A 182 -21.96 -27.18 -1.93
C GLY A 182 -20.77 -26.47 -2.59
N GLY A 183 -19.55 -26.90 -2.24
CA GLY A 183 -18.30 -26.35 -2.78
C GLY A 183 -17.27 -27.37 -3.28
N ILE A 184 -16.50 -26.96 -4.29
CA ILE A 184 -15.45 -27.73 -4.98
C ILE A 184 -14.26 -26.79 -5.25
N ALA A 185 -13.06 -27.17 -4.84
CA ALA A 185 -11.85 -26.34 -4.97
C ALA A 185 -11.24 -26.39 -6.38
N ARG A 186 -11.15 -27.58 -7.00
CA ARG A 186 -10.64 -27.76 -8.37
C ARG A 186 -11.38 -28.87 -9.11
N PHE A 187 -11.44 -28.75 -10.43
CA PHE A 187 -11.86 -29.79 -11.36
C PHE A 187 -10.77 -29.96 -12.43
N ARG A 188 -10.38 -31.20 -12.72
CA ARG A 188 -9.48 -31.56 -13.83
C ARG A 188 -10.16 -32.55 -14.77
N LEU A 189 -9.98 -32.33 -16.06
CA LEU A 189 -10.44 -33.25 -17.11
C LEU A 189 -9.23 -33.81 -17.86
N PHE A 190 -8.72 -34.94 -17.38
CA PHE A 190 -7.52 -35.57 -17.92
C PHE A 190 -7.82 -36.30 -19.22
N GLY A 191 -7.13 -35.92 -20.29
CA GLY A 191 -7.31 -36.54 -21.59
C GLY A 191 -6.29 -36.12 -22.64
N HIS A 192 -6.64 -36.38 -23.91
CA HIS A 192 -5.80 -36.13 -25.08
C HIS A 192 -6.49 -35.14 -26.00
N ALA A 193 -5.78 -34.09 -26.42
CA ALA A 193 -6.28 -33.15 -27.41
C ALA A 193 -6.50 -33.86 -28.76
N VAL A 194 -7.66 -33.63 -29.37
CA VAL A 194 -7.98 -34.07 -30.73
C VAL A 194 -7.98 -32.81 -31.61
N PRO A 195 -6.85 -32.51 -32.29
CA PRO A 195 -6.68 -31.27 -33.03
C PRO A 195 -7.57 -31.22 -34.27
N VAL A 196 -8.37 -30.14 -34.35
CA VAL A 196 -9.16 -29.81 -35.55
C VAL A 196 -8.30 -28.95 -36.46
N PHE A 197 -7.48 -29.61 -37.28
CA PHE A 197 -6.66 -28.93 -38.29
C PHE A 197 -7.54 -28.38 -39.43
N PRO A 198 -7.19 -27.22 -40.02
CA PRO A 198 -7.77 -26.78 -41.29
C PRO A 198 -7.64 -27.84 -42.39
N ASP A 199 -8.57 -27.81 -43.36
CA ASP A 199 -8.49 -28.63 -44.58
C ASP A 199 -7.31 -28.23 -45.48
N ASP A 200 -6.89 -26.96 -45.42
CA ASP A 200 -5.68 -26.49 -46.07
C ASP A 200 -4.42 -27.09 -45.41
N LYS A 201 -3.54 -27.64 -46.25
CA LYS A 201 -2.29 -28.30 -45.87
C LYS A 201 -1.07 -27.39 -46.01
N ASP A 202 -1.22 -26.28 -46.74
CA ASP A 202 -0.19 -25.25 -46.88
C ASP A 202 -0.27 -24.19 -45.77
N ALA A 203 -1.32 -24.22 -44.94
CA ALA A 203 -1.42 -23.45 -43.71
C ALA A 203 -0.23 -23.72 -42.77
N ILE A 204 0.44 -22.64 -42.33
CA ILE A 204 1.50 -22.69 -41.33
C ILE A 204 0.85 -22.68 -39.94
N LEU A 205 1.22 -23.63 -39.10
CA LEU A 205 0.64 -23.86 -37.77
C LEU A 205 1.77 -24.03 -36.75
N ASP A 206 1.54 -23.65 -35.48
CA ASP A 206 2.42 -24.04 -34.38
C ASP A 206 2.23 -25.54 -34.10
N LEU A 207 3.14 -26.36 -34.64
CA LEU A 207 3.12 -27.81 -34.50
C LEU A 207 3.46 -28.26 -33.07
N ALA A 208 4.04 -27.40 -32.23
CA ALA A 208 4.35 -27.69 -30.83
C ALA A 208 3.22 -27.32 -29.86
N ALA A 209 2.28 -26.44 -30.24
CA ALA A 209 1.21 -25.99 -29.37
C ALA A 209 0.37 -27.14 -28.79
N ALA A 210 0.09 -27.08 -27.48
CA ALA A 210 -0.77 -28.04 -26.80
C ALA A 210 -2.19 -28.10 -27.41
N GLN A 211 -2.70 -26.96 -27.89
CA GLN A 211 -4.00 -26.85 -28.58
C GLN A 211 -4.03 -27.63 -29.92
N ASN A 212 -2.87 -27.83 -30.56
CA ASN A 212 -2.69 -28.61 -31.77
C ASN A 212 -2.26 -30.07 -31.50
N GLY A 213 -2.24 -30.52 -30.23
CA GLY A 213 -1.86 -31.87 -29.82
C GLY A 213 -0.38 -32.07 -29.51
N GLY A 214 0.41 -30.99 -29.41
CA GLY A 214 1.80 -31.08 -28.95
C GLY A 214 1.91 -31.49 -27.48
N VAL A 215 2.97 -32.21 -27.12
CA VAL A 215 3.19 -32.74 -25.76
C VAL A 215 4.66 -32.63 -25.37
N ALA A 216 4.96 -31.99 -24.24
CA ALA A 216 6.29 -32.01 -23.64
C ALA A 216 6.51 -33.35 -22.92
N ILE A 217 7.55 -34.10 -23.30
CA ILE A 217 7.78 -35.49 -22.87
C ILE A 217 8.73 -35.57 -21.66
N SER A 218 9.89 -34.92 -21.75
CA SER A 218 10.97 -35.05 -20.76
C SER A 218 11.96 -33.89 -20.83
N CYS A 219 12.78 -33.74 -19.79
CA CYS A 219 13.77 -32.68 -19.65
C CYS A 219 14.94 -33.07 -18.74
N SER A 220 15.96 -32.22 -18.67
CA SER A 220 17.10 -32.33 -17.75
C SER A 220 16.74 -32.04 -16.29
N ASP A 221 16.05 -30.92 -16.06
CA ASP A 221 15.72 -30.38 -14.73
C ASP A 221 14.40 -29.56 -14.79
N GLN A 222 13.76 -29.37 -13.64
CA GLN A 222 12.66 -28.42 -13.44
C GLN A 222 12.81 -27.82 -12.04
N HIS A 223 13.39 -26.63 -11.94
CA HIS A 223 13.58 -25.93 -10.67
C HIS A 223 12.35 -25.09 -10.31
N PHE A 224 11.84 -24.32 -11.28
CA PHE A 224 10.57 -23.62 -11.21
C PHE A 224 9.80 -23.75 -12.53
N GLY A 225 8.47 -23.72 -12.45
CA GLY A 225 7.61 -24.02 -13.60
C GLY A 225 7.70 -25.49 -14.07
N VAL A 226 7.09 -25.80 -15.21
CA VAL A 226 7.05 -27.16 -15.78
C VAL A 226 7.14 -27.13 -17.31
N ILE A 227 7.72 -28.15 -17.93
CA ILE A 227 7.97 -28.17 -19.38
C ILE A 227 6.71 -28.11 -20.26
N SER A 228 5.55 -28.52 -19.75
CA SER A 228 4.27 -28.34 -20.44
C SER A 228 3.90 -26.86 -20.63
N ASN A 229 4.44 -25.95 -19.81
CA ASN A 229 4.21 -24.52 -19.96
C ASN A 229 4.78 -23.96 -21.27
N LEU A 230 5.85 -24.58 -21.81
CA LEU A 230 6.52 -24.16 -23.04
C LEU A 230 5.59 -24.13 -24.26
N ILE A 231 4.52 -24.92 -24.25
CA ILE A 231 3.62 -25.15 -25.39
C ILE A 231 2.19 -24.61 -25.17
N LEU A 232 1.96 -23.87 -24.08
CA LEU A 232 0.69 -23.21 -23.78
C LEU A 232 0.44 -21.99 -24.69
N PRO A 233 -0.80 -21.49 -24.81
CA PRO A 233 -1.09 -20.21 -25.46
C PRO A 233 -0.43 -19.00 -24.77
N GLY A 234 -0.46 -17.86 -25.47
CA GLY A 234 0.05 -16.56 -24.98
C GLY A 234 1.55 -16.53 -24.67
N ARG A 235 1.98 -15.45 -24.01
CA ARG A 235 3.34 -15.25 -23.45
C ARG A 235 3.41 -15.39 -21.92
N GLY A 236 2.30 -15.75 -21.27
CA GLY A 236 2.21 -15.84 -19.81
C GLY A 236 2.07 -14.49 -19.11
N LYS A 237 2.20 -14.46 -17.78
CA LYS A 237 2.02 -13.27 -16.93
C LYS A 237 3.15 -12.95 -15.93
N ASP A 238 3.95 -13.94 -15.56
CA ASP A 238 5.04 -13.82 -14.57
C ASP A 238 6.14 -14.84 -14.92
N MET A 239 7.08 -15.20 -14.04
CA MET A 239 8.06 -16.26 -14.33
C MET A 239 7.50 -17.70 -14.18
N GLY A 240 6.58 -17.92 -13.24
CA GLY A 240 6.11 -19.25 -12.80
C GLY A 240 5.35 -20.06 -13.86
N ASP A 241 4.72 -19.39 -14.83
CA ASP A 241 4.06 -20.03 -15.98
C ASP A 241 5.00 -20.29 -17.18
N GLY A 242 6.30 -20.43 -16.92
CA GLY A 242 7.34 -20.87 -17.88
C GLY A 242 8.00 -22.19 -17.45
N TRP A 243 9.23 -22.42 -17.90
CA TRP A 243 10.12 -23.50 -17.42
C TRP A 243 11.49 -22.90 -17.09
N GLU A 244 11.98 -23.15 -15.88
CA GLU A 244 13.28 -22.67 -15.36
C GLU A 244 14.09 -23.81 -14.72
N THR A 245 15.39 -23.85 -14.99
CA THR A 245 16.32 -24.85 -14.44
C THR A 245 17.27 -24.30 -13.39
N SER A 246 17.85 -25.21 -12.61
CA SER A 246 18.75 -24.90 -11.50
C SER A 246 20.06 -24.29 -12.01
N ARG A 247 20.41 -23.08 -11.54
CA ARG A 247 21.66 -22.40 -11.94
C ARG A 247 22.89 -23.30 -11.79
N SER A 248 23.51 -23.64 -12.91
CA SER A 248 24.61 -24.58 -12.98
C SER A 248 25.97 -23.92 -12.69
N ARG A 249 26.99 -24.77 -12.55
CA ARG A 249 28.40 -24.38 -12.42
C ARG A 249 29.34 -25.26 -13.27
N GLY A 250 28.78 -26.17 -14.08
CA GLY A 250 29.54 -27.02 -15.00
C GLY A 250 29.97 -26.22 -16.22
N LYS A 251 31.23 -26.34 -16.64
CA LYS A 251 31.76 -25.56 -17.77
C LYS A 251 31.06 -25.86 -19.10
N ASP A 252 30.60 -27.09 -19.25
CA ASP A 252 29.96 -27.64 -20.44
C ASP A 252 28.54 -28.18 -20.10
N HIS A 253 27.89 -27.61 -19.08
CA HIS A 253 26.50 -27.94 -18.71
C HIS A 253 25.53 -27.36 -19.75
N VAL A 254 24.47 -28.13 -20.05
CA VAL A 254 23.33 -27.70 -20.85
C VAL A 254 22.05 -28.31 -20.28
N ASP A 255 20.99 -27.53 -20.25
CA ASP A 255 19.64 -28.01 -19.95
C ASP A 255 18.83 -28.23 -21.24
N TRP A 256 17.86 -29.13 -21.22
CA TRP A 256 17.10 -29.48 -22.43
C TRP A 256 15.68 -29.95 -22.12
N ALA A 257 14.79 -29.81 -23.09
CA ALA A 257 13.41 -30.32 -23.05
C ALA A 257 13.01 -30.91 -24.42
N ILE A 258 12.46 -32.12 -24.41
CA ILE A 258 11.96 -32.84 -25.60
C ILE A 258 10.44 -32.68 -25.70
N ILE A 259 9.96 -32.27 -26.87
CA ILE A 259 8.54 -32.02 -27.17
C ILE A 259 8.17 -32.81 -28.43
N ARG A 260 7.09 -33.59 -28.36
CA ARG A 260 6.44 -34.20 -29.52
C ARG A 260 5.50 -33.20 -30.17
N LEU A 261 5.60 -33.09 -31.48
CA LEU A 261 4.71 -32.25 -32.28
C LEU A 261 3.33 -32.91 -32.42
N GLY A 262 2.28 -32.11 -32.43
CA GLY A 262 0.89 -32.59 -32.55
C GLY A 262 0.55 -33.19 -33.93
N ALA A 263 1.36 -32.89 -34.94
CA ALA A 263 1.39 -33.61 -36.20
C ALA A 263 2.80 -33.63 -36.80
N LYS A 264 3.11 -34.69 -37.56
CA LYS A 264 4.33 -34.79 -38.35
C LYS A 264 4.35 -33.72 -39.45
N GLY A 265 5.46 -32.98 -39.58
CA GLY A 265 5.50 -31.82 -40.49
C GLY A 265 6.89 -31.24 -40.73
N THR A 266 6.98 -30.31 -41.69
CA THR A 266 8.19 -29.55 -42.00
C THR A 266 8.24 -28.27 -41.18
N ILE A 267 9.36 -27.99 -40.50
CA ILE A 267 9.53 -26.78 -39.68
C ILE A 267 10.05 -25.63 -40.56
N GLN A 268 9.33 -24.52 -40.60
CA GLN A 268 9.68 -23.34 -41.39
C GLN A 268 10.39 -22.27 -40.54
N GLN A 269 9.89 -22.03 -39.33
CA GLN A 269 10.39 -21.04 -38.38
C GLN A 269 10.18 -21.55 -36.95
N LEU A 270 11.04 -21.16 -36.03
CA LEU A 270 10.90 -21.41 -34.60
C LEU A 270 10.92 -20.08 -33.85
N ILE A 271 10.22 -20.01 -32.71
CA ILE A 271 10.28 -18.86 -31.81
C ILE A 271 10.59 -19.38 -30.41
N VAL A 272 11.59 -18.83 -29.74
CA VAL A 272 11.89 -19.11 -28.33
C VAL A 272 11.70 -17.84 -27.52
N ASP A 273 10.70 -17.83 -26.64
CA ASP A 273 10.33 -16.67 -25.85
C ASP A 273 10.95 -16.73 -24.46
N THR A 274 11.60 -15.65 -24.01
CA THR A 274 12.15 -15.48 -22.66
C THR A 274 11.34 -14.49 -21.82
N ALA A 275 10.06 -14.23 -22.15
CA ALA A 275 9.19 -13.33 -21.40
C ALA A 275 9.26 -13.55 -19.87
N PHE A 276 9.29 -12.44 -19.13
CA PHE A 276 9.46 -12.32 -17.68
C PHE A 276 10.79 -12.83 -17.10
N PHE A 277 11.56 -13.67 -17.80
CA PHE A 277 12.90 -14.11 -17.38
C PHE A 277 13.95 -13.01 -17.61
N ARG A 278 14.01 -12.04 -16.70
CA ARG A 278 14.85 -10.83 -16.83
C ARG A 278 16.29 -11.02 -16.33
N GLY A 279 16.50 -11.79 -15.26
CA GLY A 279 17.82 -12.01 -14.64
C GLY A 279 18.37 -13.45 -14.77
N ASN A 280 17.60 -14.31 -15.44
CA ASN A 280 17.73 -15.77 -15.45
C ASN A 280 17.38 -16.39 -16.81
N PHE A 281 17.24 -15.62 -17.88
CA PHE A 281 17.15 -16.16 -19.25
C PHE A 281 18.45 -16.91 -19.63
N PRO A 282 18.38 -17.95 -20.48
CA PRO A 282 19.58 -18.68 -20.90
C PRO A 282 20.52 -17.82 -21.74
N GLN A 283 21.84 -18.00 -21.58
CA GLN A 283 22.83 -17.22 -22.34
C GLN A 283 22.72 -17.50 -23.85
N LYS A 284 22.43 -18.75 -24.21
CA LYS A 284 22.10 -19.18 -25.58
C LYS A 284 21.02 -20.26 -25.59
N VAL A 285 20.36 -20.41 -26.72
CA VAL A 285 19.54 -21.59 -27.04
C VAL A 285 19.98 -22.24 -28.35
N GLN A 286 19.77 -23.54 -28.45
CA GLN A 286 19.89 -24.35 -29.67
C GLN A 286 18.60 -25.19 -29.79
N VAL A 287 18.18 -25.52 -31.00
CA VAL A 287 17.06 -26.46 -31.20
C VAL A 287 17.46 -27.55 -32.19
N GLU A 288 17.20 -28.80 -31.80
CA GLU A 288 17.35 -29.98 -32.65
C GLU A 288 15.96 -30.59 -32.93
N ALA A 289 15.81 -31.29 -34.05
CA ALA A 289 14.57 -31.96 -34.44
C ALA A 289 14.82 -33.41 -34.91
N LEU A 290 13.81 -34.27 -34.81
CA LEU A 290 13.91 -35.71 -35.09
C LEU A 290 12.64 -36.25 -35.76
N ASP A 291 12.81 -37.08 -36.81
CA ASP A 291 11.76 -37.96 -37.32
C ASP A 291 11.91 -39.34 -36.67
N TRP A 292 11.05 -39.63 -35.69
CA TRP A 292 11.12 -40.85 -34.88
C TRP A 292 10.12 -41.89 -35.37
N SER A 293 10.57 -43.13 -35.49
CA SER A 293 9.78 -44.26 -35.98
C SER A 293 10.02 -45.57 -35.19
N GLY A 294 10.62 -45.47 -34.00
CA GLY A 294 10.76 -46.59 -33.06
C GLY A 294 9.57 -46.71 -32.12
N ASP A 295 9.50 -47.83 -31.39
CA ASP A 295 8.51 -48.02 -30.32
C ASP A 295 8.84 -47.13 -29.10
N GLY A 296 7.85 -46.38 -28.61
CA GLY A 296 8.01 -45.44 -27.49
C GLY A 296 8.46 -44.03 -27.92
N GLU A 297 8.72 -43.16 -26.95
CA GLU A 297 9.18 -41.78 -27.18
C GLU A 297 10.74 -41.71 -27.25
N PRO A 298 11.34 -40.80 -28.05
CA PRO A 298 12.79 -40.76 -28.27
C PRO A 298 13.59 -40.22 -27.08
N GLY A 299 14.76 -40.82 -26.84
CA GLY A 299 15.71 -40.36 -25.83
C GLY A 299 16.62 -39.22 -26.28
N VAL A 300 17.25 -38.54 -25.31
CA VAL A 300 18.21 -37.42 -25.51
C VAL A 300 19.36 -37.78 -26.45
N LEU A 301 19.84 -39.03 -26.33
CA LEU A 301 20.95 -39.62 -27.08
C LEU A 301 20.48 -40.55 -28.21
N ALA A 302 19.23 -40.40 -28.69
CA ALA A 302 18.76 -41.14 -29.86
C ALA A 302 19.52 -40.69 -31.12
N ASP A 303 19.97 -41.64 -31.94
CA ASP A 303 20.59 -41.33 -33.22
C ASP A 303 19.59 -40.64 -34.16
N GLY A 304 20.00 -39.54 -34.79
CA GLY A 304 19.22 -38.82 -35.81
C GLY A 304 18.74 -37.41 -35.43
N TRP A 305 18.97 -36.93 -34.20
CA TRP A 305 18.74 -35.53 -33.84
C TRP A 305 19.51 -34.59 -34.80
N THR A 306 18.78 -33.69 -35.46
CA THR A 306 19.29 -32.79 -36.49
C THR A 306 19.12 -31.34 -36.04
N THR A 307 20.20 -30.56 -36.00
CA THR A 307 20.15 -29.13 -35.61
C THR A 307 19.31 -28.33 -36.60
N VAL A 308 18.22 -27.73 -36.11
CA VAL A 308 17.35 -26.82 -36.88
C VAL A 308 17.58 -25.35 -36.51
N VAL A 309 18.15 -25.07 -35.34
CA VAL A 309 18.62 -23.75 -34.89
C VAL A 309 19.98 -23.91 -34.20
N GLU A 310 21.01 -23.23 -34.70
CA GLU A 310 22.36 -23.21 -34.11
C GLU A 310 22.42 -22.45 -32.77
N PRO A 311 23.43 -22.70 -31.89
CA PRO A 311 23.61 -22.06 -30.58
C PRO A 311 23.64 -20.51 -30.58
N SER A 312 22.45 -19.92 -30.51
CA SER A 312 22.15 -18.50 -30.72
C SER A 312 21.95 -17.78 -29.39
N LYS A 313 22.45 -16.53 -29.28
CA LYS A 313 22.39 -15.74 -28.04
C LYS A 313 20.97 -15.19 -27.80
N CYS A 314 20.45 -15.39 -26.59
CA CYS A 314 19.21 -14.76 -26.14
C CYS A 314 19.45 -13.45 -25.35
N GLY A 315 18.37 -12.69 -25.19
CA GLY A 315 18.24 -11.59 -24.24
C GLY A 315 17.08 -11.82 -23.25
N PRO A 316 16.89 -10.91 -22.29
CA PRO A 316 15.78 -10.95 -21.36
C PRO A 316 14.45 -10.62 -22.03
N ASP A 317 13.36 -11.17 -21.49
CA ASP A 317 11.96 -10.73 -21.71
C ASP A 317 11.46 -10.71 -23.16
N LYS A 318 12.05 -11.53 -24.05
CA LYS A 318 11.96 -11.34 -25.50
C LYS A 318 11.66 -12.61 -26.30
N GLU A 319 10.88 -12.46 -27.36
CA GLU A 319 10.72 -13.46 -28.42
C GLU A 319 11.94 -13.49 -29.37
N HIS A 320 12.53 -14.68 -29.53
CA HIS A 320 13.67 -14.94 -30.40
C HIS A 320 13.22 -15.77 -31.59
N GLU A 321 12.99 -15.10 -32.72
CA GLU A 321 12.64 -15.73 -33.99
C GLU A 321 13.87 -16.33 -34.67
N PHE A 322 13.74 -17.56 -35.17
CA PHE A 322 14.78 -18.29 -35.88
C PHE A 322 14.22 -18.94 -37.15
N ASP A 323 14.82 -18.67 -38.30
CA ASP A 323 14.62 -19.47 -39.51
C ASP A 323 15.10 -20.92 -39.27
N SER A 324 14.29 -21.92 -39.64
CA SER A 324 14.74 -23.31 -39.61
C SER A 324 15.85 -23.54 -40.65
N LEU A 325 16.97 -24.11 -40.22
CA LEU A 325 18.07 -24.53 -41.10
C LEU A 325 17.67 -25.69 -42.04
N VAL A 326 16.58 -26.41 -41.73
CA VAL A 326 16.11 -27.58 -42.49
C VAL A 326 14.60 -27.47 -42.71
N LYS A 327 14.22 -26.91 -43.87
CA LYS A 327 12.81 -26.59 -44.19
C LYS A 327 12.05 -27.65 -44.99
N ASP A 328 12.77 -28.63 -45.56
CA ASP A 328 12.19 -29.65 -46.46
C ASP A 328 12.05 -31.05 -45.82
N MET A 329 12.54 -31.25 -44.59
CA MET A 329 12.49 -32.54 -43.91
C MET A 329 11.25 -32.67 -43.00
N PRO A 330 10.60 -33.84 -42.95
CA PRO A 330 9.63 -34.16 -41.91
C PRO A 330 10.31 -34.25 -40.55
N PHE A 331 9.65 -33.74 -39.52
CA PHE A 331 9.99 -33.98 -38.12
C PHE A 331 8.74 -34.36 -37.32
N THR A 332 8.97 -35.03 -36.19
CA THR A 332 7.95 -35.50 -35.23
C THR A 332 8.19 -34.94 -33.82
N HIS A 333 9.44 -34.60 -33.52
CA HIS A 333 9.91 -34.14 -32.22
C HIS A 333 10.86 -32.98 -32.39
N VAL A 334 10.88 -32.09 -31.41
CA VAL A 334 11.93 -31.07 -31.21
C VAL A 334 12.55 -31.22 -29.82
N LYS A 335 13.80 -30.80 -29.70
CA LYS A 335 14.57 -30.74 -28.45
C LYS A 335 15.13 -29.34 -28.31
N LEU A 336 14.53 -28.55 -27.43
CA LEU A 336 15.08 -27.27 -26.99
C LEU A 336 16.28 -27.54 -26.10
N ILE A 337 17.36 -26.80 -26.28
CA ILE A 337 18.57 -26.84 -25.46
C ILE A 337 18.87 -25.43 -24.99
N MET A 338 19.00 -25.24 -23.67
CA MET A 338 19.44 -24.02 -23.01
C MET A 338 20.92 -24.15 -22.63
N ILE A 339 21.67 -23.06 -22.76
CA ILE A 339 23.12 -23.05 -22.49
C ILE A 339 23.47 -21.82 -21.64
N PRO A 340 24.11 -21.98 -20.47
CA PRO A 340 24.29 -23.24 -19.75
C PRO A 340 22.96 -23.73 -19.12
N ASP A 341 22.22 -22.81 -18.52
CA ASP A 341 20.99 -23.01 -17.74
C ASP A 341 20.12 -21.74 -17.87
N GLY A 342 18.88 -21.77 -17.39
CA GLY A 342 18.02 -20.58 -17.30
C GLY A 342 16.52 -20.85 -17.40
N GLY A 343 15.76 -19.81 -17.75
CA GLY A 343 14.32 -19.85 -17.94
C GLY A 343 13.87 -19.50 -19.35
N VAL A 344 12.95 -20.29 -19.90
CA VAL A 344 12.25 -20.06 -21.18
C VAL A 344 10.75 -20.12 -20.95
N LYS A 345 10.03 -19.19 -21.58
CA LYS A 345 8.58 -19.01 -21.44
C LYS A 345 7.78 -19.89 -22.39
N ARG A 346 8.11 -19.84 -23.69
CA ARG A 346 7.46 -20.61 -24.75
C ARG A 346 8.45 -21.08 -25.81
N ILE A 347 8.09 -22.15 -26.51
CA ILE A 347 8.64 -22.48 -27.83
C ILE A 347 7.49 -22.65 -28.84
N ARG A 348 7.60 -21.98 -29.99
CA ARG A 348 6.72 -22.13 -31.15
C ARG A 348 7.47 -22.87 -32.25
N VAL A 349 6.82 -23.81 -32.90
CA VAL A 349 7.38 -24.59 -34.03
C VAL A 349 6.46 -24.41 -35.23
N LEU A 350 6.65 -23.28 -35.93
CA LEU A 350 5.80 -22.89 -37.06
C LEU A 350 6.17 -23.74 -38.29
N GLY A 351 5.22 -24.56 -38.74
CA GLY A 351 5.46 -25.54 -39.79
C GLY A 351 4.20 -25.96 -40.56
N LYS A 352 4.41 -26.76 -41.60
CA LYS A 352 3.35 -27.35 -42.44
C LYS A 352 3.22 -28.85 -42.15
N ARG A 353 1.98 -29.35 -42.08
CA ARG A 353 1.69 -30.77 -41.79
C ARG A 353 1.95 -31.65 -43.02
N ILE A 354 2.72 -32.71 -42.85
CA ILE A 354 2.84 -33.79 -43.86
C ILE A 354 1.72 -34.80 -43.60
N GLY A 355 0.83 -34.97 -44.58
CA GLY A 355 -0.35 -35.81 -44.43
C GLY A 355 -0.05 -37.30 -44.58
N GLU A 356 -0.04 -38.04 -43.47
CA GLU A 356 -0.07 -39.51 -43.53
C GLU A 356 -1.43 -40.03 -43.99
N ASN A 357 -1.40 -40.99 -44.92
CA ASN A 357 -2.59 -41.57 -45.53
C ASN A 357 -2.92 -42.90 -44.85
N LYS A 358 -3.62 -42.87 -43.71
CA LYS A 358 -4.12 -44.07 -43.01
C LYS A 358 -5.53 -43.85 -42.43
N SER A 359 -6.35 -44.89 -42.53
CA SER A 359 -7.80 -44.83 -42.34
C SER A 359 -8.23 -45.18 -40.91
N ILE A 360 -9.07 -44.33 -40.31
CA ILE A 360 -9.97 -44.72 -39.22
C ILE A 360 -11.42 -44.38 -39.61
N VAL A 361 -12.31 -45.31 -39.26
CA VAL A 361 -13.70 -45.47 -39.73
C VAL A 361 -14.55 -44.20 -39.67
N ARG A 362 -15.17 -43.82 -40.80
CA ARG A 362 -16.38 -42.96 -40.81
C ARG A 362 -17.59 -43.79 -40.36
N THR A 363 -18.14 -43.49 -39.19
CA THR A 363 -19.47 -43.97 -38.76
C THR A 363 -20.44 -42.81 -38.77
N THR A 364 -21.10 -42.58 -39.90
CA THR A 364 -22.11 -41.53 -40.07
C THR A 364 -23.47 -42.00 -39.57
N CYS A 365 -24.11 -41.26 -38.66
CA CYS A 365 -25.53 -41.43 -38.33
C CYS A 365 -26.26 -40.08 -38.24
N SER A 366 -27.14 -39.85 -39.21
CA SER A 366 -28.18 -38.81 -39.26
C SER A 366 -29.20 -39.28 -40.33
N PRO A 367 -30.43 -38.73 -40.40
CA PRO A 367 -31.12 -37.81 -39.50
C PRO A 367 -32.39 -38.50 -38.93
N PRO A 368 -33.52 -37.79 -38.67
CA PRO A 368 -34.40 -37.44 -39.79
C PRO A 368 -34.91 -35.99 -39.78
N ARG A 369 -35.06 -35.41 -40.98
CA ARG A 369 -36.00 -34.30 -41.23
C ARG A 369 -37.16 -34.83 -42.07
N LEU A 370 -38.39 -34.47 -41.71
CA LEU A 370 -39.53 -34.46 -42.63
C LEU A 370 -39.63 -33.06 -43.24
N ALA A 371 -40.05 -32.98 -44.51
CA ALA A 371 -39.97 -31.77 -45.31
C ALA A 371 -41.33 -31.32 -45.84
N MET A 372 -41.50 -30.00 -45.92
CA MET A 372 -42.34 -29.27 -46.88
C MET A 372 -41.71 -27.87 -47.05
N ASP A 373 -41.93 -27.11 -48.12
CA ASP A 373 -41.90 -27.40 -49.57
C ASP A 373 -41.77 -26.00 -50.28
N ILE A 374 -41.66 -25.94 -51.62
CA ILE A 374 -41.66 -24.70 -52.45
C ILE A 374 -40.32 -23.91 -52.33
N GLY A 375 -39.65 -23.36 -53.35
CA GLY A 375 -39.98 -23.07 -54.76
C GLY A 375 -40.17 -21.56 -55.00
N ASP A 376 -39.77 -20.90 -56.11
CA ASP A 376 -38.90 -21.24 -57.24
C ASP A 376 -38.48 -19.92 -57.96
N ASN A 377 -37.33 -19.94 -58.66
CA ASN A 377 -36.86 -19.08 -59.78
C ASN A 377 -36.87 -17.52 -59.78
N GLY A 378 -35.90 -16.97 -60.54
CA GLY A 378 -35.81 -15.57 -61.04
C GLY A 378 -34.88 -14.67 -60.22
N GLY A 379 -33.93 -13.90 -60.77
CA GLY A 379 -33.66 -13.45 -62.15
C GLY A 379 -33.52 -11.91 -62.15
N ASP A 380 -32.61 -11.25 -62.88
CA ASP A 380 -31.78 -11.70 -64.01
C ASP A 380 -30.52 -10.78 -64.22
N LEU A 381 -29.59 -11.24 -65.08
CA LEU A 381 -28.51 -10.57 -65.87
C LEU A 381 -28.31 -9.03 -65.85
N SER A 382 -27.16 -8.40 -66.15
CA SER A 382 -25.77 -8.74 -66.58
C SER A 382 -24.94 -7.40 -66.70
N SER A 383 -23.65 -7.22 -67.03
CA SER A 383 -22.38 -7.98 -67.29
C SER A 383 -21.20 -6.98 -67.04
N GLY A 384 -19.91 -7.30 -66.83
CA GLY A 384 -18.91 -7.92 -67.74
C GLY A 384 -18.02 -6.85 -68.44
N PHE A 385 -16.74 -7.07 -68.79
CA PHE A 385 -15.84 -8.23 -68.60
C PHE A 385 -14.36 -7.85 -68.90
N GLY A 386 -13.38 -8.40 -68.15
CA GLY A 386 -11.94 -8.53 -68.53
C GLY A 386 -11.03 -7.29 -68.41
N ASP A 387 -9.68 -7.40 -68.49
CA ASP A 387 -8.79 -8.55 -68.23
C ASP A 387 -7.29 -8.12 -68.08
N GLU A 388 -6.43 -9.02 -67.56
CA GLU A 388 -4.95 -9.14 -67.58
C GLU A 388 -3.96 -7.94 -67.78
N GLY A 389 -2.76 -8.04 -67.15
CA GLY A 389 -1.52 -7.45 -67.72
C GLY A 389 -0.39 -7.04 -66.75
N GLN A 390 0.80 -7.64 -66.86
CA GLN A 390 2.01 -7.32 -66.05
C GLN A 390 3.18 -6.73 -66.90
N PHE A 391 4.17 -6.09 -66.22
CA PHE A 391 5.65 -6.22 -66.38
C PHE A 391 6.56 -4.96 -66.54
N GLN A 392 7.51 -4.83 -65.59
CA GLN A 392 8.95 -4.45 -65.68
C GLN A 392 9.47 -3.24 -66.53
N LYS A 393 10.43 -2.47 -65.95
CA LYS A 393 11.89 -2.53 -66.32
C LYS A 393 12.88 -1.64 -65.51
N LYS A 394 13.94 -2.30 -64.98
CA LYS A 394 15.39 -1.98 -64.88
C LYS A 394 15.96 -0.57 -64.47
N ARG A 395 17.02 -0.62 -63.64
CA ARG A 395 18.10 0.40 -63.35
C ARG A 395 19.20 0.38 -64.48
N PRO A 396 20.38 1.09 -64.45
CA PRO A 396 20.96 2.04 -63.45
C PRO A 396 21.77 3.29 -63.99
N ARG A 397 22.21 4.18 -63.07
CA ARG A 397 23.35 5.17 -63.14
C ARG A 397 23.22 6.36 -64.13
N GLU A 398 23.97 7.48 -64.04
CA GLU A 398 25.10 7.91 -63.18
C GLU A 398 25.04 9.44 -62.82
N LEU A 399 26.12 10.08 -62.30
CA LEU A 399 26.16 11.42 -61.67
C LEU A 399 27.15 12.43 -62.31
N PRO A 400 26.90 13.75 -62.17
CA PRO A 400 27.90 14.83 -62.15
C PRO A 400 27.68 15.84 -60.98
N ASP A 401 28.47 16.90 -60.75
CA ASP A 401 29.94 17.02 -60.63
C ASP A 401 30.28 18.43 -60.07
N ASP A 402 30.64 18.54 -58.78
CA ASP A 402 31.69 19.46 -58.27
C ASP A 402 32.01 19.13 -56.79
N LEU A 403 33.12 18.43 -56.52
CA LEU A 403 33.48 17.88 -55.20
C LEU A 403 34.92 18.23 -54.82
N PRO A 404 35.15 18.46 -53.51
CA PRO A 404 36.03 17.56 -52.75
C PRO A 404 35.28 16.94 -51.54
N LYS A 405 35.52 15.70 -51.07
CA LYS A 405 36.61 14.70 -51.19
C LYS A 405 37.95 15.03 -50.51
N SER A 406 37.99 14.97 -49.18
CA SER A 406 39.07 14.26 -48.43
C SER A 406 38.70 14.04 -46.96
N LEU A 407 39.47 13.19 -46.28
CA LEU A 407 39.66 13.17 -44.81
C LEU A 407 41.08 13.69 -44.49
N ASP A 408 41.32 14.01 -43.22
CA ASP A 408 42.60 14.39 -42.58
C ASP A 408 43.37 15.61 -43.14
N ASP A 409 43.49 16.69 -42.34
CA ASP A 409 44.69 16.91 -41.48
C ASP A 409 44.52 18.15 -40.53
N ARG A 410 44.99 18.03 -39.27
CA ARG A 410 45.47 19.06 -38.26
C ARG A 410 44.88 20.51 -38.25
N LYS A 411 44.64 21.22 -37.13
CA LYS A 411 45.01 21.19 -35.67
C LYS A 411 44.07 22.22 -34.95
N SER A 412 43.95 22.40 -33.62
CA SER A 412 44.79 22.12 -32.43
C SER A 412 43.95 21.98 -31.13
N VAL A 413 44.55 21.43 -30.06
CA VAL A 413 43.97 21.25 -28.70
C VAL A 413 44.32 22.46 -27.79
N PRO A 414 43.51 22.81 -26.76
CA PRO A 414 43.69 22.30 -25.39
C PRO A 414 42.35 21.93 -24.70
N SER A 415 42.10 20.72 -24.17
CA SER A 415 42.79 19.91 -23.14
C SER A 415 42.56 20.38 -21.70
N HIS A 416 41.57 19.78 -21.01
CA HIS A 416 41.72 19.25 -19.65
C HIS A 416 40.52 18.32 -19.29
N TYR A 417 40.83 17.10 -18.83
CA TYR A 417 40.09 16.25 -17.86
C TYR A 417 38.56 16.03 -17.97
N THR A 418 37.99 14.82 -17.86
CA THR A 418 38.51 13.43 -17.91
C THR A 418 37.36 12.53 -18.37
N ALA A 419 37.63 11.33 -18.90
CA ALA A 419 36.61 10.31 -19.07
C ALA A 419 36.65 9.33 -17.89
N GLU A 420 35.54 9.19 -17.16
CA GLU A 420 35.35 8.12 -16.19
C GLU A 420 34.36 7.10 -16.74
N THR A 421 34.66 5.82 -16.54
CA THR A 421 33.82 4.69 -16.94
C THR A 421 33.48 3.95 -15.66
N GLU A 422 32.23 4.04 -15.21
CA GLU A 422 31.82 3.44 -13.95
C GLU A 422 31.84 1.91 -14.03
N MET A 423 32.92 1.31 -13.53
CA MET A 423 32.95 -0.10 -13.18
C MET A 423 32.34 -0.28 -11.80
N TYR A 424 31.13 -0.85 -11.75
CA TYR A 424 30.45 -1.16 -10.50
C TYR A 424 31.05 -2.43 -9.85
N ASP A 425 32.18 -2.29 -9.15
CA ASP A 425 32.85 -3.40 -8.43
C ASP A 425 32.30 -3.56 -7.00
N ALA A 426 31.30 -4.42 -6.87
CA ALA A 426 30.60 -4.67 -5.62
C ALA A 426 31.37 -5.62 -4.67
N TRP A 427 32.59 -5.26 -4.23
CA TRP A 427 33.23 -5.70 -2.98
C TRP A 427 34.68 -5.15 -2.83
N GLN A 428 34.90 -4.04 -2.09
CA GLN A 428 36.13 -3.87 -1.29
C GLN A 428 35.90 -3.01 -0.04
N GLY A 429 36.38 -3.51 1.11
CA GLY A 429 36.40 -2.79 2.37
C GLY A 429 37.84 -2.48 2.84
N GLN A 430 38.10 -1.19 3.02
CA GLN A 430 39.22 -0.57 3.77
C GLN A 430 40.60 -0.33 3.12
N SER A 431 41.09 0.87 3.48
CA SER A 431 42.48 1.25 3.82
C SER A 431 43.37 1.89 2.75
N GLN A 432 43.58 3.20 2.91
CA GLN A 432 44.90 3.82 2.75
C GLN A 432 45.15 4.78 3.92
N PHE A 433 46.39 4.85 4.40
CA PHE A 433 46.83 5.80 5.43
C PHE A 433 47.66 6.92 4.81
N LEU A 434 47.32 8.16 5.18
CA LEU A 434 48.22 9.33 5.32
C LEU A 434 49.37 9.51 4.31
N THR A 435 49.21 10.50 3.42
CA THR A 435 50.31 11.44 3.10
C THR A 435 49.89 12.86 3.47
N THR A 436 50.80 13.62 4.07
CA THR A 436 50.53 14.88 4.78
C THR A 436 50.09 16.06 3.89
N PRO A 437 49.07 16.85 4.29
CA PRO A 437 48.87 18.19 3.74
C PRO A 437 49.95 19.15 4.27
N VAL A 438 50.35 20.13 3.45
CA VAL A 438 51.29 21.20 3.83
C VAL A 438 50.51 22.46 4.25
N LEU A 439 50.99 23.13 5.29
CA LEU A 439 50.35 24.28 5.94
C LEU A 439 50.41 25.59 5.13
N ALA A 440 49.47 26.49 5.49
CA ALA A 440 49.47 27.97 5.37
C ALA A 440 48.55 28.58 4.28
N LYS A 441 47.84 29.69 4.53
CA LYS A 441 47.49 30.42 5.79
C LYS A 441 46.22 31.29 5.56
N PRO A 442 45.65 32.00 6.57
CA PRO A 442 44.22 32.35 6.56
C PRO A 442 43.86 33.63 5.80
N LEU A 443 42.56 33.75 5.48
CA LEU A 443 41.87 35.03 5.30
C LEU A 443 40.81 35.20 6.42
N GLN A 444 40.37 36.43 6.65
CA GLN A 444 39.83 36.86 7.95
C GLN A 444 38.30 37.00 7.95
N PHE A 445 37.66 36.50 9.01
CA PHE A 445 36.28 36.87 9.34
C PHE A 445 36.23 38.31 9.85
N SER A 446 35.77 39.25 9.02
CA SER A 446 35.50 40.63 9.42
C SER A 446 34.40 41.29 8.58
N ASN A 447 33.25 40.60 8.47
CA ASN A 447 31.91 41.19 8.39
C ASN A 447 30.85 40.06 8.34
N LEU A 448 30.32 39.71 9.51
CA LEU A 448 29.06 38.99 9.69
C LEU A 448 28.35 39.65 10.88
N SER A 449 27.78 40.82 10.62
CA SER A 449 26.67 41.36 11.39
C SER A 449 25.39 40.62 11.02
N LEU A 450 24.33 40.78 11.81
CA LEU A 450 23.01 40.25 11.48
C LEU A 450 22.40 40.96 10.26
N ASP A 451 21.31 40.34 9.78
CA ASP A 451 20.34 40.83 8.80
C ASP A 451 20.84 40.93 7.35
N ASP A 452 20.57 39.87 6.59
CA ASP A 452 20.06 39.93 5.21
C ASP A 452 19.24 38.65 4.94
N ASN A 453 18.06 38.79 4.31
CA ASN A 453 17.25 37.67 3.83
C ASN A 453 17.46 37.55 2.31
N GLU A 454 17.88 36.39 1.81
CA GLU A 454 17.56 35.85 0.47
C GLU A 454 18.31 34.52 0.24
N TYR A 455 17.77 33.69 -0.68
CA TYR A 455 18.21 32.37 -1.15
C TYR A 455 18.06 31.14 -0.21
N ASP A 456 17.57 30.00 -0.69
CA ASP A 456 16.47 29.76 -1.65
C ASP A 456 16.01 28.30 -1.46
N ASP A 457 14.83 28.06 -0.90
CA ASP A 457 14.35 26.71 -0.52
C ASP A 457 12.83 26.52 -0.77
N ASP A 458 12.17 27.48 -1.43
CA ASP A 458 10.70 27.61 -1.50
C ASP A 458 10.12 27.18 -2.87
N PHE A 459 10.67 26.12 -3.47
CA PHE A 459 10.28 25.68 -4.82
C PHE A 459 9.11 24.68 -4.86
N THR A 460 8.51 24.33 -3.73
CA THR A 460 7.37 23.39 -3.64
C THR A 460 6.13 23.96 -2.95
N THR A 461 6.25 25.02 -2.15
CA THR A 461 5.18 25.47 -1.23
C THR A 461 4.29 26.60 -1.74
N GLN A 462 4.76 27.46 -2.67
CA GLN A 462 3.95 28.58 -3.19
C GLN A 462 2.90 28.19 -4.25
N LYS A 463 2.90 26.95 -4.77
CA LYS A 463 2.32 26.59 -6.08
C LYS A 463 0.80 26.33 -6.15
N ILE A 464 0.05 26.75 -5.12
CA ILE A 464 -1.44 26.69 -5.08
C ILE A 464 -2.06 28.02 -4.59
N GLY A 465 -1.35 28.87 -3.83
CA GLY A 465 -1.95 30.07 -3.22
C GLY A 465 -2.49 31.12 -4.21
N ASP A 466 -1.96 31.16 -5.44
CA ASP A 466 -2.35 32.13 -6.46
C ASP A 466 -3.76 31.92 -7.02
N SER A 467 -4.30 30.69 -7.04
CA SER A 467 -5.68 30.46 -7.52
C SER A 467 -6.71 31.00 -6.54
N ASP A 468 -6.54 30.71 -5.27
CA ASP A 468 -7.55 30.91 -4.24
C ASP A 468 -7.62 32.40 -3.83
N THR A 469 -6.46 33.07 -3.80
CA THR A 469 -6.38 34.52 -3.65
C THR A 469 -7.02 35.24 -4.84
N ARG A 470 -6.75 34.81 -6.08
CA ARG A 470 -7.33 35.42 -7.28
C ARG A 470 -8.84 35.16 -7.41
N LEU A 471 -9.32 33.98 -7.02
CA LEU A 471 -10.76 33.69 -6.90
C LEU A 471 -11.42 34.62 -5.88
N MET A 472 -10.75 34.92 -4.77
CA MET A 472 -11.22 35.88 -3.77
C MET A 472 -11.28 37.32 -4.32
N GLU A 473 -10.34 37.72 -5.17
CA GLU A 473 -10.38 39.01 -5.89
C GLU A 473 -11.54 39.05 -6.91
N MET A 474 -11.76 37.99 -7.70
CA MET A 474 -12.88 37.92 -8.64
C MET A 474 -14.24 37.95 -7.93
N LEU A 475 -14.36 37.29 -6.78
CA LEU A 475 -15.54 37.37 -5.90
C LEU A 475 -15.72 38.79 -5.31
N ALA A 476 -14.63 39.47 -4.94
CA ALA A 476 -14.68 40.86 -4.47
C ALA A 476 -15.12 41.84 -5.58
N ALA A 477 -14.66 41.64 -6.82
CA ALA A 477 -15.10 42.40 -7.99
C ALA A 477 -16.58 42.14 -8.30
N GLN A 478 -17.02 40.88 -8.29
CA GLN A 478 -18.43 40.50 -8.45
C GLN A 478 -19.31 41.18 -7.37
N ALA A 479 -18.87 41.18 -6.12
CA ALA A 479 -19.57 41.85 -5.01
C ALA A 479 -19.60 43.37 -5.17
N ALA A 480 -18.49 44.01 -5.56
CA ALA A 480 -18.41 45.45 -5.78
C ALA A 480 -19.31 45.92 -6.94
N HIS A 481 -19.46 45.11 -7.98
CA HIS A 481 -20.38 45.39 -9.09
C HIS A 481 -21.84 45.09 -8.77
N ARG A 482 -22.13 44.22 -7.79
CA ARG A 482 -23.51 43.87 -7.37
C ARG A 482 -24.26 45.02 -6.68
N ASP A 483 -23.54 45.95 -6.05
CA ASP A 483 -24.09 47.16 -5.43
C ASP A 483 -24.31 48.32 -6.43
N GLY A 484 -23.95 48.14 -7.72
CA GLY A 484 -23.95 49.18 -8.75
C GLY A 484 -24.88 48.93 -9.93
N SER A 485 -25.82 49.85 -10.17
CA SER A 485 -26.93 49.81 -11.16
C SER A 485 -28.07 48.84 -10.78
N VAL A 486 -29.35 49.22 -10.75
CA VAL A 486 -30.19 50.02 -11.67
C VAL A 486 -30.43 49.31 -12.99
N HIS A 487 -31.67 48.86 -13.20
CA HIS A 487 -32.14 48.29 -14.48
C HIS A 487 -32.30 49.40 -15.55
N GLU A 488 -31.19 49.82 -16.15
CA GLU A 488 -31.23 50.59 -17.40
C GLU A 488 -31.35 49.64 -18.60
N ASP A 489 -32.26 49.96 -19.52
CA ASP A 489 -32.53 49.18 -20.75
C ASP A 489 -31.36 49.35 -21.74
N GLU A 490 -30.71 48.24 -22.11
CA GLU A 490 -29.49 48.27 -22.92
C GLU A 490 -29.74 48.83 -24.33
N ASP A 491 -30.91 48.55 -24.93
CA ASP A 491 -31.29 49.11 -26.22
C ASP A 491 -31.59 50.62 -26.10
N ALA A 492 -32.04 51.09 -24.93
CA ALA A 492 -32.23 52.52 -24.66
C ALA A 492 -30.90 53.27 -24.47
N VAL A 493 -29.87 52.63 -23.89
CA VAL A 493 -28.51 53.19 -23.81
C VAL A 493 -27.89 53.32 -25.19
N ALA A 494 -28.00 52.28 -26.04
CA ALA A 494 -27.51 52.32 -27.42
C ALA A 494 -28.15 53.45 -28.26
N LEU A 495 -29.46 53.66 -28.08
CA LEU A 495 -30.28 54.68 -28.77
C LEU A 495 -30.18 56.10 -28.16
N ASN A 496 -29.32 56.33 -27.15
CA ASN A 496 -29.25 57.63 -26.47
C ASN A 496 -28.31 58.62 -27.19
N ASP A 497 -28.90 59.57 -27.94
CA ASP A 497 -28.20 60.65 -28.66
C ASP A 497 -27.35 61.60 -27.78
N LYS A 498 -27.34 61.44 -26.45
CA LYS A 498 -26.58 62.29 -25.51
C LYS A 498 -25.24 61.73 -25.05
N LEU A 499 -25.03 60.41 -25.18
CA LEU A 499 -23.80 59.75 -24.79
C LEU A 499 -22.83 59.71 -25.97
N SER A 500 -21.54 59.90 -25.70
CA SER A 500 -20.48 59.65 -26.66
C SER A 500 -20.50 58.18 -27.09
N GLU A 501 -20.10 57.92 -28.34
CA GLU A 501 -19.92 56.56 -28.87
C GLU A 501 -18.87 55.76 -28.07
N GLU A 502 -17.95 56.44 -27.38
CA GLU A 502 -16.98 55.83 -26.47
C GLU A 502 -17.61 55.50 -25.10
N GLU A 503 -18.47 56.38 -24.57
CA GLU A 503 -19.18 56.18 -23.29
C GLU A 503 -20.22 55.04 -23.40
N LYS A 504 -20.94 54.94 -24.54
CA LYS A 504 -21.86 53.83 -24.82
C LYS A 504 -21.14 52.48 -24.77
N LYS A 505 -19.93 52.39 -25.35
CA LYS A 505 -19.14 51.17 -25.39
C LYS A 505 -18.68 50.75 -23.99
N ASP A 506 -18.17 51.68 -23.20
CA ASP A 506 -17.76 51.41 -21.82
C ASP A 506 -18.93 50.87 -20.96
N ILE A 507 -20.10 51.52 -21.04
CA ILE A 507 -21.29 51.12 -20.28
C ILE A 507 -21.80 49.74 -20.74
N LEU A 508 -21.95 49.51 -22.05
CA LEU A 508 -22.49 48.26 -22.58
C LEU A 508 -21.52 47.08 -22.45
N GLN A 509 -20.20 47.31 -22.51
CA GLN A 509 -19.19 46.29 -22.24
C GLN A 509 -19.21 45.88 -20.76
N LYS A 510 -19.27 46.84 -19.83
CA LYS A 510 -19.41 46.56 -18.39
C LYS A 510 -20.72 45.83 -18.08
N ALA A 511 -21.81 46.13 -18.79
CA ALA A 511 -23.06 45.37 -18.70
C ALA A 511 -22.91 43.91 -19.18
N LEU A 512 -22.16 43.65 -20.27
CA LEU A 512 -21.86 42.27 -20.71
C LEU A 512 -21.03 41.51 -19.67
N ASN A 513 -19.93 42.09 -19.17
CA ASN A 513 -19.07 41.46 -18.17
C ASN A 513 -19.86 41.15 -16.88
N MET A 514 -20.69 42.09 -16.41
CA MET A 514 -21.57 41.92 -15.25
C MET A 514 -22.64 40.84 -15.47
N ALA A 515 -23.23 40.75 -16.67
CA ALA A 515 -24.18 39.69 -16.99
C ALA A 515 -23.48 38.31 -16.99
N ALA A 516 -22.25 38.25 -17.50
CA ALA A 516 -21.45 37.02 -17.57
C ALA A 516 -21.00 36.50 -16.20
N SER A 517 -20.64 37.38 -15.27
CA SER A 517 -20.30 36.99 -13.89
C SER A 517 -21.52 36.60 -13.04
N ASN A 518 -22.72 37.06 -13.40
CA ASN A 518 -23.96 36.76 -12.66
C ASN A 518 -24.80 35.63 -13.28
N GLY A 519 -24.45 35.11 -14.45
CA GLY A 519 -25.20 34.05 -15.13
C GLY A 519 -26.47 34.51 -15.85
N ASP A 520 -26.59 35.81 -16.17
CA ASP A 520 -27.81 36.39 -16.77
C ASP A 520 -27.86 36.15 -18.30
N VAL A 521 -28.32 34.95 -18.66
CA VAL A 521 -28.46 34.49 -20.05
C VAL A 521 -29.36 35.43 -20.86
N GLU A 522 -30.50 35.85 -20.32
CA GLU A 522 -31.46 36.70 -21.04
C GLU A 522 -30.87 38.07 -21.39
N ARG A 523 -30.07 38.65 -20.49
CA ARG A 523 -29.37 39.92 -20.72
C ARG A 523 -28.25 39.77 -21.75
N ILE A 524 -27.51 38.68 -21.71
CA ILE A 524 -26.47 38.37 -22.71
C ILE A 524 -27.08 38.15 -24.09
N GLU A 525 -28.15 37.36 -24.20
CA GLU A 525 -28.89 37.20 -25.46
C GLU A 525 -29.38 38.55 -26.00
N ARG A 526 -29.93 39.42 -25.14
CA ARG A 526 -30.42 40.75 -25.51
C ARG A 526 -29.29 41.65 -26.03
N ILE A 527 -28.13 41.66 -25.38
CA ILE A 527 -26.97 42.44 -25.81
C ILE A 527 -26.42 41.91 -27.15
N LEU A 528 -26.29 40.59 -27.30
CA LEU A 528 -25.62 39.95 -28.45
C LEU A 528 -26.53 39.72 -29.66
N LYS A 529 -27.85 39.83 -29.52
CA LYS A 529 -28.86 39.75 -30.60
C LYS A 529 -29.61 41.07 -30.86
N GLY A 530 -29.57 42.02 -29.91
CA GLY A 530 -30.18 43.35 -30.00
C GLY A 530 -29.29 44.41 -30.65
N LYS A 531 -29.60 45.70 -30.46
CA LYS A 531 -28.87 46.82 -31.11
C LYS A 531 -27.56 47.15 -30.41
N ALA A 532 -27.44 46.79 -29.14
CA ALA A 532 -26.20 46.93 -28.36
C ALA A 532 -24.99 46.23 -29.02
N LYS A 533 -25.20 45.21 -29.88
CA LYS A 533 -24.13 44.46 -30.56
C LYS A 533 -23.14 45.34 -31.36
N GLU A 534 -23.57 46.48 -31.90
CA GLU A 534 -22.65 47.38 -32.63
C GLU A 534 -21.67 48.13 -31.69
N PHE A 535 -21.89 48.06 -30.38
CA PHE A 535 -21.15 48.75 -29.32
C PHE A 535 -20.44 47.80 -28.33
N VAL A 536 -20.51 46.48 -28.54
CA VAL A 536 -20.00 45.48 -27.60
C VAL A 536 -19.09 44.50 -28.32
N ASP A 537 -17.93 44.20 -27.72
CA ASP A 537 -16.99 43.19 -28.20
C ASP A 537 -17.03 41.99 -27.25
N VAL A 538 -17.31 40.81 -27.81
CA VAL A 538 -17.46 39.56 -27.04
C VAL A 538 -16.13 39.14 -26.39
N ASP A 539 -15.01 39.56 -26.97
CA ASP A 539 -13.65 39.22 -26.52
C ASP A 539 -12.96 40.32 -25.73
N ALA A 540 -13.57 41.51 -25.56
CA ALA A 540 -12.87 42.63 -24.94
C ALA A 540 -12.53 42.36 -23.46
N PRO A 541 -11.25 42.44 -23.09
CA PRO A 541 -10.82 42.27 -21.71
C PRO A 541 -11.18 43.49 -20.86
N ASP A 542 -11.36 43.27 -19.56
CA ASP A 542 -11.40 44.32 -18.54
C ASP A 542 -10.00 44.91 -18.23
N GLU A 543 -9.91 45.73 -17.17
CA GLU A 543 -8.64 46.28 -16.69
C GLU A 543 -7.65 45.21 -16.18
N GLU A 544 -8.07 43.95 -16.03
CA GLU A 544 -7.32 42.79 -15.53
C GLU A 544 -7.06 41.69 -16.58
N GLY A 545 -7.49 41.89 -17.83
CA GLY A 545 -7.35 40.89 -18.90
C GLY A 545 -8.51 39.88 -18.96
N THR A 546 -9.46 39.94 -18.04
CA THR A 546 -10.58 38.99 -17.94
C THR A 546 -11.60 39.24 -19.05
N THR A 547 -11.94 38.21 -19.80
CA THR A 547 -13.01 38.26 -20.82
C THR A 547 -14.35 37.80 -20.23
N PRO A 548 -15.50 38.12 -20.86
CA PRO A 548 -16.80 37.57 -20.48
C PRO A 548 -16.82 36.03 -20.36
N LEU A 549 -16.08 35.35 -21.26
CA LEU A 549 -16.00 33.89 -21.28
C LEU A 549 -15.24 33.33 -20.07
N ILE A 550 -14.17 34.00 -19.61
CA ILE A 550 -13.43 33.62 -18.41
C ILE A 550 -14.30 33.81 -17.16
N TYR A 551 -15.03 34.93 -17.05
CA TYR A 551 -15.96 35.15 -15.94
C TYR A 551 -17.04 34.06 -15.83
N ALA A 552 -17.70 33.74 -16.94
CA ALA A 552 -18.73 32.69 -16.97
C ALA A 552 -18.14 31.29 -16.65
N SER A 553 -16.93 31.01 -17.13
CA SER A 553 -16.24 29.73 -16.91
C SER A 553 -15.69 29.56 -15.49
N CYS A 554 -15.29 30.65 -14.84
CA CYS A 554 -14.85 30.64 -13.44
C CYS A 554 -16.03 30.39 -12.47
N PHE A 555 -17.15 31.09 -12.67
CA PHE A 555 -18.31 31.04 -11.77
C PHE A 555 -19.31 29.88 -12.04
N GLY A 556 -19.12 29.06 -13.08
CA GLY A 556 -19.95 27.88 -13.32
C GLY A 556 -21.20 28.12 -14.19
N HIS A 557 -21.25 29.21 -14.95
CA HIS A 557 -22.44 29.61 -15.73
C HIS A 557 -22.47 28.98 -17.12
N GLU A 558 -22.67 27.66 -17.19
CA GLU A 558 -22.66 26.88 -18.45
C GLU A 558 -23.58 27.44 -19.56
N PRO A 559 -24.85 27.84 -19.30
CA PRO A 559 -25.71 28.41 -20.34
C PRO A 559 -25.23 29.76 -20.89
N VAL A 560 -24.43 30.50 -20.11
CA VAL A 560 -23.76 31.72 -20.58
C VAL A 560 -22.54 31.40 -21.41
N VAL A 561 -21.73 30.41 -21.01
CA VAL A 561 -20.58 29.94 -21.79
C VAL A 561 -21.04 29.54 -23.19
N THR A 562 -22.10 28.74 -23.32
CA THR A 562 -22.66 28.38 -24.63
C THR A 562 -23.14 29.60 -25.43
N ALA A 563 -23.84 30.55 -24.79
CA ALA A 563 -24.33 31.75 -25.48
C ALA A 563 -23.22 32.69 -25.98
N LEU A 564 -22.08 32.75 -25.27
CA LEU A 564 -20.88 33.50 -25.68
C LEU A 564 -20.13 32.78 -26.82
N LEU A 565 -20.01 31.45 -26.74
CA LEU A 565 -19.39 30.63 -27.79
C LEU A 565 -20.19 30.68 -29.11
N ASP A 566 -21.52 30.57 -29.05
CA ASP A 566 -22.42 30.74 -30.20
C ASP A 566 -22.36 32.16 -30.81
N ALA A 567 -22.00 33.17 -30.02
CA ALA A 567 -21.77 34.53 -30.48
C ALA A 567 -20.38 34.73 -31.14
N GLY A 568 -19.49 33.73 -31.06
CA GLY A 568 -18.16 33.73 -31.68
C GLY A 568 -17.01 34.14 -30.77
N ALA A 569 -17.14 34.00 -29.45
CA ALA A 569 -16.04 34.26 -28.49
C ALA A 569 -14.81 33.38 -28.76
N LYS A 570 -13.60 33.93 -28.59
CA LYS A 570 -12.34 33.18 -28.72
C LYS A 570 -12.10 32.35 -27.46
N VAL A 571 -12.20 31.03 -27.62
CA VAL A 571 -12.11 30.04 -26.54
C VAL A 571 -10.77 30.08 -25.79
N ASP A 572 -9.68 30.31 -26.51
CA ASP A 572 -8.30 30.32 -25.99
C ASP A 572 -7.81 31.71 -25.55
N ASN A 573 -8.70 32.72 -25.43
CA ASN A 573 -8.30 34.00 -24.84
C ASN A 573 -7.85 33.79 -23.38
N GLN A 574 -6.75 34.43 -23.00
CA GLN A 574 -6.12 34.31 -21.68
C GLN A 574 -6.13 35.65 -20.93
N ASP A 575 -6.21 35.58 -19.60
CA ASP A 575 -6.07 36.76 -18.73
C ASP A 575 -4.60 37.23 -18.57
N LYS A 576 -4.37 38.25 -17.73
CA LYS A 576 -3.03 38.78 -17.40
C LYS A 576 -2.06 37.69 -16.89
N ASN A 577 -2.56 36.66 -16.21
CA ASN A 577 -1.76 35.55 -15.67
C ASN A 577 -1.60 34.41 -16.68
N GLN A 578 -2.09 34.61 -17.92
CA GLN A 578 -2.10 33.63 -19.00
C GLN A 578 -3.01 32.42 -18.71
N TRP A 579 -4.05 32.58 -17.89
CA TRP A 579 -5.05 31.53 -17.69
C TRP A 579 -6.17 31.64 -18.72
N SER A 580 -6.49 30.53 -19.39
CA SER A 580 -7.62 30.43 -20.32
C SER A 580 -8.92 30.05 -19.61
N ALA A 581 -10.07 30.22 -20.29
CA ALA A 581 -11.37 29.78 -19.79
C ALA A 581 -11.38 28.29 -19.39
N LEU A 582 -10.64 27.44 -20.10
CA LEU A 582 -10.52 26.00 -19.83
C LEU A 582 -9.77 25.72 -18.51
N MET A 583 -8.71 26.47 -18.20
CA MET A 583 -7.95 26.33 -16.94
C MET A 583 -8.80 26.69 -15.73
N TRP A 584 -9.58 27.76 -15.81
CA TRP A 584 -10.54 28.16 -14.78
C TRP A 584 -11.65 27.12 -14.61
N ALA A 585 -12.24 26.61 -15.70
CA ALA A 585 -13.26 25.56 -15.64
C ALA A 585 -12.74 24.25 -15.03
N MET A 586 -11.51 23.83 -15.38
CA MET A 586 -10.89 22.62 -14.85
C MET A 586 -10.53 22.74 -13.37
N THR A 587 -9.92 23.86 -12.97
CA THR A 587 -9.54 24.12 -11.57
C THR A 587 -10.77 24.15 -10.65
N ASN A 588 -11.84 24.81 -11.09
CA ASN A 588 -13.10 24.92 -10.33
C ASN A 588 -14.04 23.69 -10.52
N ARG A 589 -13.57 22.62 -11.17
CA ARG A 589 -14.27 21.34 -11.41
C ARG A 589 -15.58 21.43 -12.23
N HIS A 590 -15.75 22.46 -13.05
CA HIS A 590 -16.94 22.70 -13.87
C HIS A 590 -16.98 21.78 -15.11
N LYS A 591 -17.33 20.50 -14.90
CA LYS A 591 -17.29 19.42 -15.90
C LYS A 591 -17.97 19.76 -17.24
N GLY A 592 -19.21 20.27 -17.19
CA GLY A 592 -19.98 20.61 -18.40
C GLY A 592 -19.39 21.79 -19.18
N ILE A 593 -18.86 22.80 -18.48
CA ILE A 593 -18.13 23.92 -19.08
C ILE A 593 -16.83 23.46 -19.73
N ALA A 594 -16.02 22.65 -19.03
CA ALA A 594 -14.78 22.12 -19.57
C ALA A 594 -15.03 21.33 -20.86
N LYS A 595 -16.13 20.56 -20.90
CA LYS A 595 -16.59 19.88 -22.12
C LYS A 595 -17.06 20.86 -23.19
N ALA A 596 -17.93 21.82 -22.89
CA ALA A 596 -18.43 22.80 -23.88
C ALA A 596 -17.29 23.61 -24.53
N LEU A 597 -16.26 23.97 -23.75
CA LEU A 597 -15.06 24.63 -24.25
C LEU A 597 -14.25 23.70 -25.19
N LEU A 598 -14.04 22.43 -24.83
CA LEU A 598 -13.34 21.45 -25.66
C LEU A 598 -14.13 21.09 -26.94
N ASP A 599 -15.45 20.92 -26.85
CA ASP A 599 -16.36 20.65 -27.97
C ASP A 599 -16.37 21.83 -28.98
N HIS A 600 -16.15 23.07 -28.51
CA HIS A 600 -15.95 24.27 -29.34
C HIS A 600 -14.47 24.52 -29.72
N GLY A 601 -13.55 23.60 -29.40
CA GLY A 601 -12.17 23.60 -29.88
C GLY A 601 -11.14 24.32 -29.01
N ALA A 602 -11.37 24.45 -27.70
CA ALA A 602 -10.34 24.93 -26.76
C ALA A 602 -9.05 24.11 -26.87
N SER A 603 -7.91 24.78 -26.92
CA SER A 603 -6.60 24.14 -26.97
C SER A 603 -6.10 23.81 -25.56
N PRO A 604 -5.93 22.53 -25.20
CA PRO A 604 -5.40 22.15 -23.89
C PRO A 604 -3.91 22.51 -23.72
N GLU A 605 -3.19 22.65 -24.85
CA GLU A 605 -1.76 22.97 -24.93
C GLU A 605 -1.42 24.43 -24.59
N VAL A 606 -2.44 25.28 -24.35
CA VAL A 606 -2.26 26.65 -23.85
C VAL A 606 -1.57 26.60 -22.49
N LYS A 607 -0.59 27.48 -22.26
CA LYS A 607 0.24 27.47 -21.04
C LYS A 607 0.07 28.75 -20.22
N SER A 608 -0.06 28.56 -18.91
CA SER A 608 -0.11 29.64 -17.92
C SER A 608 1.24 30.35 -17.77
N SER A 609 1.28 31.43 -16.98
CA SER A 609 2.52 32.11 -16.58
C SER A 609 3.51 31.18 -15.85
N SER A 610 3.01 30.14 -15.18
CA SER A 610 3.80 29.09 -14.52
C SER A 610 4.15 27.90 -15.42
N GLY A 611 3.81 27.97 -16.72
CA GLY A 611 4.17 26.98 -17.74
C GLY A 611 3.29 25.72 -17.77
N ARG A 612 2.25 25.65 -16.94
CA ARG A 612 1.32 24.50 -16.85
C ARG A 612 0.25 24.60 -17.94
N THR A 613 -0.10 23.46 -18.52
CA THR A 613 -1.27 23.28 -19.40
C THR A 613 -2.56 23.23 -18.58
N ALA A 614 -3.72 23.26 -19.26
CA ALA A 614 -5.01 23.06 -18.57
C ALA A 614 -5.11 21.67 -17.94
N PHE A 615 -4.58 20.63 -18.60
CA PHE A 615 -4.54 19.27 -18.05
C PHE A 615 -3.56 19.11 -16.88
N ASP A 616 -2.44 19.84 -16.85
CA ASP A 616 -1.51 19.82 -15.71
C ASP A 616 -2.13 20.37 -14.41
N LEU A 617 -3.28 21.06 -14.48
CA LEU A 617 -4.04 21.55 -13.31
C LEU A 617 -5.05 20.50 -12.79
N VAL A 618 -5.38 19.49 -13.59
CA VAL A 618 -6.31 18.42 -13.22
C VAL A 618 -5.56 17.34 -12.44
N ALA A 619 -6.04 17.00 -11.24
CA ALA A 619 -5.50 15.87 -10.51
C ALA A 619 -5.83 14.54 -11.23
N PRO A 620 -4.87 13.60 -11.34
CA PRO A 620 -5.18 12.25 -11.84
C PRO A 620 -6.29 11.61 -11.00
N ASP A 621 -7.09 10.76 -11.64
CA ASP A 621 -8.24 10.05 -11.06
C ASP A 621 -9.35 10.93 -10.44
N SER A 622 -9.30 12.26 -10.66
CA SER A 622 -10.40 13.15 -10.29
C SER A 622 -11.64 12.96 -11.17
N GLU A 623 -12.82 13.26 -10.63
CA GLU A 623 -14.11 13.10 -11.34
C GLU A 623 -14.19 13.84 -12.68
N ILE A 624 -13.45 14.93 -12.85
CA ILE A 624 -13.38 15.67 -14.12
C ILE A 624 -12.43 15.00 -15.12
N SER A 625 -11.36 14.33 -14.65
CA SER A 625 -10.52 13.47 -15.50
C SER A 625 -11.34 12.29 -16.03
N GLY A 626 -12.07 11.58 -15.17
CA GLY A 626 -12.97 10.50 -15.56
C GLY A 626 -14.07 10.96 -16.55
N TYR A 627 -14.78 12.05 -16.23
CA TYR A 627 -15.82 12.59 -17.11
C TYR A 627 -15.31 13.02 -18.50
N LEU A 628 -14.08 13.53 -18.58
CA LEU A 628 -13.45 13.87 -19.86
C LEU A 628 -13.01 12.62 -20.62
N HIS A 629 -12.39 11.65 -19.95
CA HIS A 629 -12.03 10.35 -20.52
C HIS A 629 -13.25 9.64 -21.12
N ASP A 630 -14.36 9.57 -20.38
CA ASP A 630 -15.62 8.95 -20.81
C ASP A 630 -16.34 9.76 -21.90
N SER A 631 -16.09 11.09 -21.96
CA SER A 631 -16.50 11.93 -23.08
C SER A 631 -15.60 11.79 -24.33
N GLY A 632 -14.56 10.94 -24.29
CA GLY A 632 -13.65 10.68 -25.40
C GLY A 632 -12.36 11.52 -25.41
N TYR A 633 -12.17 12.41 -24.44
CA TYR A 633 -10.99 13.25 -24.31
C TYR A 633 -9.89 12.53 -23.51
N HIS A 634 -9.02 11.81 -24.21
CA HIS A 634 -7.89 11.11 -23.59
C HIS A 634 -6.80 12.08 -23.13
N ILE A 635 -6.69 12.28 -21.81
CA ILE A 635 -5.69 13.14 -21.18
C ILE A 635 -4.32 12.44 -21.16
N GLY A 636 -3.53 12.64 -22.21
CA GLY A 636 -2.11 12.29 -22.20
C GLY A 636 -1.29 13.34 -21.45
N SER A 637 -0.35 12.92 -20.60
CA SER A 637 0.55 13.85 -19.88
C SER A 637 1.65 14.39 -20.80
N VAL A 638 1.34 15.45 -21.56
CA VAL A 638 2.27 16.14 -22.47
C VAL A 638 3.16 17.14 -21.70
N GLY A 639 3.85 16.63 -20.67
CA GLY A 639 4.64 17.45 -19.74
C GLY A 639 5.96 16.84 -19.25
N VAL A 640 6.14 15.52 -19.36
CA VAL A 640 7.35 14.83 -18.87
C VAL A 640 8.29 14.51 -20.06
N THR A 641 9.57 14.84 -19.91
CA THR A 641 10.61 14.46 -20.88
C THR A 641 10.84 12.94 -20.90
N ASP A 642 11.32 12.43 -22.03
CA ASP A 642 11.41 11.00 -22.39
C ASP A 642 12.43 10.19 -21.55
N ASP A 643 12.21 10.10 -20.24
CA ASP A 643 13.04 9.36 -19.28
C ASP A 643 12.66 7.88 -19.24
N PHE A 644 13.59 7.06 -19.71
CA PHE A 644 13.51 5.63 -20.06
C PHE A 644 13.16 4.64 -18.91
N TYR A 645 12.64 5.12 -17.76
CA TYR A 645 12.60 4.34 -16.51
C TYR A 645 11.30 4.42 -15.69
N ASN A 646 10.16 4.86 -16.24
CA ASN A 646 8.92 4.97 -15.45
C ASN A 646 7.62 4.46 -16.14
N PRO A 647 7.24 3.18 -15.95
CA PRO A 647 5.92 2.65 -16.32
C PRO A 647 5.20 1.95 -15.13
N GLY A 648 4.05 2.45 -14.65
CA GLY A 648 3.25 1.69 -13.66
C GLY A 648 2.15 2.39 -12.83
N PHE A 649 2.09 3.73 -12.79
CA PHE A 649 1.23 4.45 -11.83
C PHE A 649 -0.29 4.40 -12.10
N SER A 650 -0.91 3.29 -11.70
CA SER A 650 -2.29 3.21 -11.19
C SER A 650 -2.46 1.89 -10.41
N GLN A 651 -2.17 0.76 -11.06
CA GLN A 651 -2.16 -0.57 -10.46
C GLN A 651 -1.20 -0.65 -9.27
N ASP A 652 0.04 -0.16 -9.43
CA ASP A 652 1.06 -0.17 -8.38
C ASP A 652 0.63 0.61 -7.14
N ARG A 653 -0.27 1.60 -7.24
CA ARG A 653 -0.73 2.38 -6.07
C ARG A 653 -1.80 1.64 -5.27
N PHE A 654 -2.71 0.92 -5.93
CA PHE A 654 -3.65 0.03 -5.25
C PHE A 654 -2.95 -1.22 -4.71
N GLU A 655 -1.92 -1.71 -5.41
CA GLU A 655 -1.08 -2.80 -4.91
C GLU A 655 -0.11 -2.36 -3.81
N GLU A 656 0.39 -1.11 -3.80
CA GLU A 656 1.06 -0.50 -2.64
C GLU A 656 0.08 -0.32 -1.48
N GLU A 657 -1.13 0.22 -1.68
CA GLU A 657 -2.09 0.39 -0.59
C GLU A 657 -2.60 -0.95 -0.04
N MET A 658 -2.77 -1.97 -0.90
CA MET A 658 -3.04 -3.34 -0.47
C MET A 658 -1.82 -3.98 0.21
N ALA A 659 -0.59 -3.71 -0.24
CA ALA A 659 0.63 -4.20 0.39
C ALA A 659 0.95 -3.48 1.70
N GLU A 660 0.60 -2.20 1.84
CA GLU A 660 0.69 -1.43 3.08
C GLU A 660 -0.40 -1.89 4.05
N ASN A 661 -1.64 -2.10 3.60
CA ASN A 661 -2.69 -2.66 4.45
C ASN A 661 -2.42 -4.12 4.82
N GLU A 662 -1.83 -4.95 3.94
CA GLU A 662 -1.40 -6.31 4.31
C GLU A 662 -0.13 -6.29 5.16
N LEU A 663 0.80 -5.36 4.97
CA LEU A 663 1.96 -5.15 5.84
C LEU A 663 1.50 -4.69 7.22
N ARG A 664 0.53 -3.78 7.29
CA ARG A 664 -0.16 -3.34 8.52
C ARG A 664 -0.92 -4.49 9.15
N ARG A 665 -1.54 -5.41 8.37
CA ARG A 665 -2.21 -6.64 8.86
C ARG A 665 -1.24 -7.74 9.30
N ARG A 666 -0.03 -7.81 8.73
CA ARG A 666 1.06 -8.69 9.19
C ARG A 666 1.73 -8.12 10.44
N MET A 667 1.99 -6.81 10.48
CA MET A 667 2.41 -6.08 11.66
C MET A 667 1.38 -6.25 12.79
N MET A 668 0.08 -6.09 12.55
CA MET A 668 -1.00 -6.41 13.51
C MET A 668 -0.79 -7.78 14.19
N MET A 669 -0.54 -8.83 13.40
CA MET A 669 -0.36 -10.20 13.92
C MET A 669 0.98 -10.43 14.63
N GLU A 670 2.07 -9.83 14.14
CA GLU A 670 3.40 -9.92 14.77
C GLU A 670 3.44 -9.09 16.07
N SER A 671 2.81 -7.92 16.07
CA SER A 671 2.69 -6.98 17.19
C SER A 671 1.79 -7.44 18.32
N ALA A 672 0.58 -7.95 18.02
CA ALA A 672 -0.32 -8.45 19.04
C ALA A 672 0.29 -9.64 19.81
N ARG A 673 1.12 -10.43 19.13
CA ARG A 673 1.90 -11.52 19.73
C ARG A 673 3.00 -11.00 20.67
N ASP A 674 3.74 -9.96 20.29
CA ASP A 674 4.77 -9.35 21.14
C ASP A 674 4.18 -8.54 22.32
N LEU A 675 2.92 -8.12 22.22
CA LEU A 675 2.18 -7.44 23.30
C LEU A 675 1.34 -8.38 24.20
N GLU A 676 1.39 -9.71 24.02
CA GLU A 676 0.57 -10.68 24.78
C GLU A 676 -0.94 -10.37 24.73
N VAL A 677 -1.41 -9.72 23.66
CA VAL A 677 -2.83 -9.32 23.49
C VAL A 677 -3.68 -10.54 23.18
N ASP A 678 -4.82 -10.68 23.87
CA ASP A 678 -5.78 -11.76 23.62
C ASP A 678 -6.56 -11.54 22.31
N LEU A 679 -5.91 -11.95 21.22
CA LEU A 679 -6.45 -11.97 19.86
C LEU A 679 -7.81 -12.70 19.73
N GLY A 680 -8.21 -13.52 20.72
CA GLY A 680 -9.53 -14.15 20.75
C GLY A 680 -10.68 -13.18 21.05
N ASN A 681 -10.40 -12.09 21.78
CA ASN A 681 -11.40 -11.06 22.12
C ASN A 681 -11.36 -9.84 21.18
N VAL A 682 -10.35 -9.71 20.33
CA VAL A 682 -10.02 -8.48 19.56
C VAL A 682 -10.57 -8.51 18.11
N GLY A 683 -11.68 -9.22 17.86
CA GLY A 683 -12.53 -9.05 16.67
C GLY A 683 -11.82 -9.05 15.30
N ILE A 684 -11.01 -10.06 15.00
CA ILE A 684 -10.17 -10.07 13.76
C ILE A 684 -11.00 -10.11 12.46
N ASP A 685 -12.23 -10.63 12.52
CA ASP A 685 -13.11 -10.85 11.37
C ASP A 685 -13.96 -9.63 10.96
N ASP A 686 -13.94 -8.53 11.72
CA ASP A 686 -14.64 -7.29 11.35
C ASP A 686 -14.05 -6.71 10.04
N GLN A 687 -14.83 -6.73 8.97
CA GLN A 687 -14.57 -5.99 7.74
C GLN A 687 -14.79 -4.48 7.97
N PRO A 688 -14.13 -3.59 7.20
CA PRO A 688 -14.61 -2.21 7.09
C PRO A 688 -16.00 -2.21 6.44
N GLU A 689 -16.94 -1.48 7.05
CA GLU A 689 -18.27 -1.20 6.49
C GLU A 689 -18.12 -0.52 5.12
N SER A 690 -18.98 -0.85 4.15
CA SER A 690 -18.86 -0.30 2.80
C SER A 690 -19.33 1.17 2.76
N PRO A 691 -18.71 2.06 1.96
CA PRO A 691 -19.18 3.45 1.84
C PRO A 691 -20.62 3.55 1.34
N GLU A 692 -21.03 2.61 0.50
CA GLU A 692 -22.34 2.54 -0.16
C GLU A 692 -23.48 2.26 0.84
N GLU A 693 -23.20 1.56 1.95
CA GLU A 693 -24.18 1.33 3.04
C GLU A 693 -24.38 2.55 3.96
N LEU A 694 -23.59 3.62 3.79
CA LEU A 694 -23.66 4.86 4.59
C LEU A 694 -24.30 6.04 3.83
N GLU A 695 -24.88 5.80 2.64
CA GLU A 695 -25.54 6.84 1.85
C GLU A 695 -27.06 6.96 2.12
N GLU A 696 -27.72 5.90 2.62
CA GLU A 696 -29.16 5.90 2.84
C GLU A 696 -29.58 6.54 4.19
N GLU A 697 -30.19 7.72 4.10
CA GLU A 697 -31.09 8.35 5.09
C GLU A 697 -30.55 8.76 6.49
N ALA A 698 -29.23 8.97 6.65
CA ALA A 698 -28.69 9.60 7.86
C ALA A 698 -29.00 11.11 7.98
N GLN A 699 -29.82 11.51 8.97
CA GLN A 699 -30.24 12.89 9.23
C GLN A 699 -29.12 13.74 9.90
N ASP A 700 -29.02 15.03 9.57
CA ASP A 700 -27.96 15.92 10.09
C ASP A 700 -28.02 16.10 11.63
N PHE A 701 -26.89 15.88 12.31
CA PHE A 701 -26.79 16.01 13.77
C PHE A 701 -26.71 17.48 14.21
N ASP A 702 -27.64 17.93 15.04
CA ASP A 702 -27.78 19.33 15.45
C ASP A 702 -27.06 19.57 16.79
N TRP A 703 -25.94 20.30 16.75
CA TRP A 703 -25.15 20.68 17.92
C TRP A 703 -25.68 21.93 18.64
N SER A 704 -26.71 22.61 18.09
CA SER A 704 -27.28 23.85 18.64
C SER A 704 -28.52 23.62 19.51
N ARG A 705 -29.27 22.54 19.24
CA ARG A 705 -30.49 22.14 19.97
C ARG A 705 -30.53 20.62 20.11
N CYS A 706 -31.16 20.13 21.17
CA CYS A 706 -31.41 18.72 21.34
C CYS A 706 -32.67 18.33 20.55
N LEU A 707 -32.55 17.42 19.58
CA LEU A 707 -33.68 16.82 18.87
C LEU A 707 -34.03 15.44 19.48
N HIS A 708 -35.27 14.98 19.29
CA HIS A 708 -35.80 13.77 19.98
C HIS A 708 -35.07 12.47 19.58
N ASP A 709 -34.54 12.42 18.37
CA ASP A 709 -33.66 11.39 17.80
C ASP A 709 -32.22 11.44 18.34
N GLN A 710 -31.80 12.55 18.95
CA GLN A 710 -30.39 12.85 19.27
C GLN A 710 -30.12 12.82 20.79
N MET A 711 -30.85 11.99 21.52
CA MET A 711 -30.72 11.80 22.97
C MET A 711 -30.97 10.33 23.36
N PHE A 712 -30.37 9.86 24.45
CA PHE A 712 -30.67 8.55 25.03
C PHE A 712 -31.52 8.71 26.29
N VAL A 713 -32.79 8.31 26.21
CA VAL A 713 -33.77 8.42 27.31
C VAL A 713 -33.63 7.21 28.24
N PHE A 714 -33.39 7.46 29.54
CA PHE A 714 -33.22 6.40 30.54
C PHE A 714 -33.90 6.73 31.87
N GLN A 715 -34.16 5.69 32.70
CA GLN A 715 -34.64 5.84 34.07
C GLN A 715 -33.47 5.87 35.06
N GLU A 716 -33.55 6.72 36.10
CA GLU A 716 -32.49 6.83 37.13
C GLU A 716 -32.19 5.50 37.85
N SER A 717 -33.19 4.62 37.96
CA SER A 717 -33.08 3.25 38.49
C SER A 717 -32.28 2.30 37.60
N GLU A 718 -32.18 2.57 36.30
CA GLU A 718 -31.48 1.75 35.31
C GLU A 718 -30.06 2.24 35.01
N LEU A 719 -29.74 3.50 35.39
CA LEU A 719 -28.42 4.12 35.23
C LEU A 719 -27.27 3.19 35.64
N GLY A 720 -27.37 2.51 36.78
CA GLY A 720 -26.38 1.55 37.24
C GLY A 720 -26.15 0.41 36.23
N ARG A 721 -27.23 -0.24 35.78
CA ARG A 721 -27.19 -1.33 34.77
C ARG A 721 -26.57 -0.85 33.46
N ILE A 722 -26.95 0.35 33.01
CA ILE A 722 -26.44 0.92 31.75
C ILE A 722 -24.93 1.13 31.86
N LEU A 723 -24.46 1.81 32.90
CA LEU A 723 -23.02 2.05 33.11
C LEU A 723 -22.23 0.76 33.39
N ASP A 724 -22.83 -0.23 34.07
CA ASP A 724 -22.25 -1.57 34.20
C ASP A 724 -22.03 -2.22 32.83
N ILE A 725 -22.95 -2.06 31.87
CA ILE A 725 -22.84 -2.64 30.52
C ILE A 725 -21.84 -1.86 29.66
N ILE A 726 -21.91 -0.52 29.61
CA ILE A 726 -21.06 0.30 28.71
C ILE A 726 -19.65 0.59 29.23
N ILE A 727 -19.38 0.46 30.54
CA ILE A 727 -18.06 0.72 31.14
C ILE A 727 -17.48 -0.55 31.76
N THR A 728 -18.16 -1.14 32.73
CA THR A 728 -17.56 -2.18 33.59
C THR A 728 -17.46 -3.56 32.92
N ASN A 729 -18.43 -3.92 32.06
CA ASN A 729 -18.47 -5.21 31.35
C ASN A 729 -18.19 -5.08 29.84
N MET A 730 -17.89 -3.87 29.34
CA MET A 730 -17.58 -3.63 27.93
C MET A 730 -16.16 -4.11 27.63
N THR A 731 -16.03 -5.11 26.75
CA THR A 731 -14.74 -5.53 26.21
C THR A 731 -14.36 -4.63 25.03
N PRO A 732 -13.09 -4.19 24.89
CA PRO A 732 -12.65 -3.41 23.73
C PRO A 732 -12.95 -4.11 22.40
N GLN A 733 -13.71 -3.45 21.51
CA GLN A 733 -14.15 -3.99 20.22
C GLN A 733 -13.40 -3.35 19.04
N ARG A 734 -13.40 -4.05 17.91
CA ARG A 734 -12.64 -3.66 16.71
C ARG A 734 -13.48 -2.90 15.68
N SER A 735 -14.76 -3.28 15.52
CA SER A 735 -15.76 -2.60 14.70
C SER A 735 -15.74 -1.06 14.90
N PRO A 736 -15.61 -0.26 13.83
CA PRO A 736 -15.62 1.20 13.91
C PRO A 736 -16.87 1.75 14.59
N SER A 737 -18.03 1.15 14.32
CA SER A 737 -19.33 1.52 14.89
C SER A 737 -19.50 1.10 16.36
N GLN A 738 -18.77 0.09 16.86
CA GLN A 738 -18.78 -0.30 18.28
C GLN A 738 -17.73 0.38 19.16
N LYS A 739 -16.59 0.83 18.60
CA LYS A 739 -15.54 1.58 19.34
C LYS A 739 -16.03 2.77 20.19
N PRO A 740 -16.84 3.71 19.66
CA PRO A 740 -17.22 4.94 20.37
C PRO A 740 -18.46 4.76 21.26
N VAL A 741 -19.05 3.55 21.34
CA VAL A 741 -20.32 3.32 22.04
C VAL A 741 -20.32 3.82 23.49
N PRO A 742 -19.28 3.64 24.33
CA PRO A 742 -19.26 4.24 25.67
C PRO A 742 -19.35 5.77 25.64
N ALA A 743 -18.55 6.45 24.82
CA ALA A 743 -18.58 7.90 24.68
C ALA A 743 -19.94 8.40 24.15
N ASN A 744 -20.47 7.76 23.10
CA ASN A 744 -21.76 8.09 22.48
C ASN A 744 -22.91 7.92 23.49
N MET A 745 -22.97 6.78 24.19
CA MET A 745 -24.00 6.49 25.20
C MET A 745 -23.95 7.47 26.37
N ILE A 746 -22.77 7.80 26.91
CA ILE A 746 -22.62 8.79 27.99
C ILE A 746 -23.06 10.18 27.52
N PHE A 747 -22.65 10.60 26.31
CA PHE A 747 -22.98 11.91 25.77
C PHE A 747 -24.48 12.05 25.45
N LEU A 748 -25.10 11.08 24.77
CA LEU A 748 -26.53 11.10 24.44
C LEU A 748 -27.40 11.03 25.72
N SER A 749 -26.94 10.31 26.75
CA SER A 749 -27.57 10.32 28.08
C SER A 749 -27.41 11.68 28.77
N ALA A 750 -26.26 12.35 28.61
CA ALA A 750 -26.00 13.67 29.15
C ALA A 750 -26.87 14.76 28.47
N ARG A 751 -27.08 14.67 27.14
CA ARG A 751 -28.04 15.54 26.42
C ARG A 751 -29.45 15.40 26.98
N TYR A 752 -29.97 14.18 27.13
CA TYR A 752 -31.28 13.95 27.77
C TYR A 752 -31.32 14.53 29.19
N ALA A 753 -30.32 14.24 30.02
CA ALA A 753 -30.27 14.69 31.41
C ALA A 753 -30.23 16.23 31.53
N HIS A 754 -29.48 16.92 30.67
CA HIS A 754 -29.35 18.37 30.63
C HIS A 754 -30.61 19.08 30.10
N TYR A 755 -31.10 18.66 28.93
CA TYR A 755 -32.17 19.38 28.22
C TYR A 755 -33.59 19.00 28.65
N HIS A 756 -33.82 17.78 29.16
CA HIS A 756 -35.18 17.26 29.41
C HIS A 756 -35.44 16.75 30.84
N ALA A 757 -34.41 16.61 31.68
CA ALA A 757 -34.55 16.15 33.07
C ALA A 757 -34.14 17.20 34.11
N ASN A 758 -32.95 17.07 34.71
CA ASN A 758 -32.43 18.01 35.72
C ASN A 758 -30.90 17.87 35.90
N GLN A 759 -30.31 18.92 36.47
CA GLN A 759 -28.86 19.00 36.66
C GLN A 759 -28.31 17.99 37.69
N ASP A 760 -29.11 17.55 38.66
CA ASP A 760 -28.70 16.52 39.63
C ASP A 760 -28.52 15.14 38.96
N LEU A 761 -29.40 14.79 38.02
CA LEU A 761 -29.29 13.57 37.21
C LEU A 761 -28.07 13.62 36.28
N LEU A 762 -27.80 14.78 35.67
CA LEU A 762 -26.60 15.00 34.86
C LEU A 762 -25.32 14.82 35.69
N ALA A 763 -25.25 15.44 36.87
CA ALA A 763 -24.12 15.29 37.78
C ALA A 763 -23.96 13.83 38.24
N LYS A 764 -25.06 13.15 38.60
CA LYS A 764 -25.06 11.74 39.00
C LYS A 764 -24.58 10.82 37.88
N LEU A 765 -25.06 11.01 36.65
CA LEU A 765 -24.62 10.26 35.46
C LEU A 765 -23.11 10.41 35.27
N LEU A 766 -22.62 11.65 35.22
CA LEU A 766 -21.22 11.94 34.91
C LEU A 766 -20.26 11.46 36.01
N LEU A 767 -20.56 11.73 37.29
CA LEU A 767 -19.74 11.23 38.41
C LEU A 767 -19.70 9.70 38.45
N THR A 768 -20.85 9.03 38.36
CA THR A 768 -20.90 7.55 38.38
C THR A 768 -20.19 6.94 37.16
N ALA A 769 -20.15 7.63 36.02
CA ALA A 769 -19.37 7.22 34.86
C ALA A 769 -17.86 7.40 35.10
N MET A 770 -17.42 8.55 35.64
CA MET A 770 -16.01 8.83 35.95
C MET A 770 -15.45 7.78 36.93
N ASP A 771 -16.13 7.56 38.06
CA ASP A 771 -15.72 6.58 39.08
C ASP A 771 -15.52 5.19 38.46
N LYS A 772 -16.46 4.75 37.62
CA LYS A 772 -16.39 3.45 36.92
C LYS A 772 -15.29 3.35 35.87
N ILE A 773 -14.97 4.44 35.17
CA ILE A 773 -13.86 4.43 34.20
C ILE A 773 -12.53 4.36 34.96
N ASN A 774 -12.40 5.10 36.07
CA ASN A 774 -11.24 5.04 36.95
C ASN A 774 -11.04 3.63 37.53
N ASP A 775 -12.09 3.00 38.09
CA ASP A 775 -12.06 1.61 38.57
C ASP A 775 -11.50 0.64 37.51
N VAL A 776 -11.94 0.77 36.26
CA VAL A 776 -11.52 -0.10 35.15
C VAL A 776 -10.08 0.17 34.74
N VAL A 777 -9.67 1.45 34.68
CA VAL A 777 -8.30 1.87 34.34
C VAL A 777 -7.29 1.47 35.42
N GLU A 778 -7.59 1.67 36.71
CA GLU A 778 -6.73 1.23 37.81
C GLU A 778 -6.53 -0.30 37.81
N THR A 779 -7.63 -1.05 37.61
CA THR A 779 -7.62 -2.52 37.55
C THR A 779 -6.77 -3.03 36.38
N HIS A 780 -6.79 -2.33 35.23
CA HIS A 780 -6.15 -2.76 33.99
C HIS A 780 -4.95 -1.88 33.57
N GLN A 781 -4.28 -1.23 34.54
CA GLN A 781 -3.13 -0.33 34.36
C GLN A 781 -1.91 -0.90 33.59
N TRP A 782 -1.96 -2.17 33.20
CA TRP A 782 -0.92 -2.94 32.51
C TRP A 782 -1.41 -3.55 31.17
N ASP A 783 -2.63 -3.24 30.75
CA ASP A 783 -3.22 -3.67 29.47
C ASP A 783 -3.30 -2.49 28.49
N MET A 784 -2.38 -2.49 27.54
CA MET A 784 -2.30 -1.50 26.46
C MET A 784 -3.62 -1.33 25.68
N THR A 785 -4.43 -2.39 25.53
CA THR A 785 -5.67 -2.33 24.74
C THR A 785 -6.81 -1.67 25.50
N ILE A 786 -6.96 -1.96 26.80
CA ILE A 786 -7.96 -1.32 27.66
C ILE A 786 -7.60 0.16 27.88
N LEU A 787 -6.31 0.46 28.06
CA LEU A 787 -5.83 1.85 28.16
C LEU A 787 -6.07 2.63 26.85
N ALA A 788 -5.77 2.03 25.69
CA ALA A 788 -6.00 2.67 24.40
C ALA A 788 -7.50 2.87 24.09
N PHE A 789 -8.35 1.90 24.44
CA PHE A 789 -9.80 2.01 24.33
C PHE A 789 -10.38 3.14 25.18
N TRP A 790 -9.91 3.30 26.42
CA TRP A 790 -10.37 4.35 27.32
C TRP A 790 -9.83 5.74 27.01
N ILE A 791 -8.57 5.90 26.57
CA ILE A 791 -8.08 7.22 26.17
C ILE A 791 -8.75 7.72 24.87
N SER A 792 -9.10 6.79 23.98
CA SER A 792 -9.93 7.09 22.80
C SER A 792 -11.33 7.55 23.20
N ASN A 793 -12.09 6.74 23.98
CA ASN A 793 -13.43 7.13 24.45
C ASN A 793 -13.43 8.40 25.32
N ALA A 794 -12.42 8.61 26.18
CA ALA A 794 -12.29 9.81 27.01
C ALA A 794 -12.01 11.07 26.19
N THR A 795 -11.11 11.02 25.19
CA THR A 795 -10.85 12.17 24.31
C THR A 795 -12.05 12.49 23.42
N LEU A 796 -12.78 11.47 22.95
CA LEU A 796 -14.00 11.65 22.16
C LEU A 796 -15.15 12.23 22.99
N LEU A 797 -15.38 11.75 24.21
CA LEU A 797 -16.35 12.33 25.14
C LEU A 797 -15.98 13.79 25.51
N LEU A 798 -14.70 14.08 25.71
CA LEU A 798 -14.21 15.45 25.94
C LEU A 798 -14.43 16.36 24.73
N HIS A 799 -14.37 15.83 23.51
CA HIS A 799 -14.72 16.56 22.29
C HIS A 799 -16.23 16.86 22.24
N TYR A 800 -17.10 15.87 22.42
CA TYR A 800 -18.55 16.06 22.37
C TYR A 800 -19.06 17.06 23.41
N LEU A 801 -18.58 16.95 24.65
CA LEU A 801 -18.94 17.88 25.73
C LEU A 801 -18.45 19.32 25.47
N LYS A 802 -17.47 19.53 24.60
CA LYS A 802 -17.02 20.86 24.15
C LYS A 802 -17.71 21.36 22.87
N LYS A 803 -18.29 20.46 22.06
CA LYS A 803 -18.96 20.79 20.79
C LYS A 803 -20.44 21.15 20.99
N ASP A 804 -21.13 20.53 21.96
CA ASP A 804 -22.50 20.90 22.34
C ASP A 804 -22.51 22.15 23.24
N ALA A 805 -23.27 23.18 22.84
CA ALA A 805 -23.24 24.49 23.47
C ALA A 805 -23.89 24.54 24.87
N GLY A 806 -24.85 23.66 25.16
CA GLY A 806 -25.47 23.58 26.50
C GLY A 806 -24.58 22.83 27.48
N LEU A 807 -24.07 21.67 27.05
CA LEU A 807 -23.20 20.82 27.85
C LEU A 807 -21.83 21.47 28.11
N SER A 808 -21.27 22.22 27.15
CA SER A 808 -19.96 22.88 27.31
C SER A 808 -19.89 23.80 28.52
N GLY A 809 -20.95 24.56 28.80
CA GLY A 809 -21.02 25.44 29.96
C GLY A 809 -21.32 24.71 31.28
N SER A 810 -22.13 23.64 31.24
CA SER A 810 -22.58 22.95 32.46
C SER A 810 -21.68 21.82 32.94
N THR A 811 -20.72 21.35 32.12
CA THR A 811 -19.86 20.18 32.43
C THR A 811 -18.39 20.53 32.66
N THR A 812 -18.05 21.80 32.87
CA THR A 812 -16.65 22.29 32.93
C THR A 812 -15.76 21.60 33.98
N GLU A 813 -16.30 21.27 35.15
CA GLU A 813 -15.58 20.51 36.19
C GLU A 813 -15.28 19.06 35.74
N PHE A 814 -16.26 18.40 35.12
CA PHE A 814 -16.08 17.05 34.56
C PHE A 814 -15.11 17.04 33.38
N GLN A 815 -15.11 18.08 32.53
CA GLN A 815 -14.13 18.23 31.45
C GLN A 815 -12.69 18.36 31.97
N LEU A 816 -12.50 18.95 33.15
CA LEU A 816 -11.19 19.01 33.81
C LEU A 816 -10.77 17.65 34.36
N GLN A 817 -11.66 16.95 35.08
CA GLN A 817 -11.42 15.60 35.59
C GLN A 817 -11.11 14.61 34.45
N LEU A 818 -11.83 14.71 33.34
CA LEU A 818 -11.61 13.89 32.14
C LEU A 818 -10.26 14.21 31.47
N ALA A 819 -9.82 15.47 31.48
CA ALA A 819 -8.49 15.87 31.03
C ALA A 819 -7.36 15.33 31.93
N GLU A 820 -7.57 15.30 33.25
CA GLU A 820 -6.64 14.70 34.22
C GLU A 820 -6.53 13.18 34.03
N LEU A 821 -7.67 12.49 33.83
CA LEU A 821 -7.73 11.06 33.50
C LEU A 821 -7.01 10.72 32.18
N ILE A 822 -7.21 11.51 31.11
CA ILE A 822 -6.51 11.29 29.83
C ILE A 822 -4.98 11.38 30.01
N ASN A 823 -4.50 12.32 30.84
CA ASN A 823 -3.09 12.44 31.19
C ASN A 823 -2.59 11.25 32.03
N GLU A 824 -3.40 10.71 32.95
CA GLU A 824 -3.05 9.50 33.68
C GLU A 824 -2.95 8.27 32.77
N ILE A 825 -3.94 8.04 31.89
CA ILE A 825 -3.91 6.92 30.94
C ILE A 825 -2.71 7.03 29.99
N PHE A 826 -2.37 8.24 29.53
CA PHE A 826 -1.15 8.51 28.75
C PHE A 826 0.12 8.05 29.49
N ILE A 827 0.25 8.37 30.78
CA ILE A 827 1.38 7.92 31.63
C ILE A 827 1.38 6.38 31.79
N LEU A 828 0.21 5.74 31.93
CA LEU A 828 0.11 4.28 32.06
C LEU A 828 0.51 3.55 30.76
N ILE A 829 0.06 4.04 29.60
CA ILE A 829 0.46 3.55 28.27
C ILE A 829 1.98 3.57 28.12
N ILE A 830 2.61 4.70 28.47
CA ILE A 830 4.06 4.87 28.40
C ILE A 830 4.77 3.87 29.32
N ARG A 831 4.36 3.78 30.59
CA ARG A 831 4.94 2.84 31.57
C ARG A 831 4.84 1.37 31.14
N ASP A 832 3.75 0.95 30.50
CA ASP A 832 3.63 -0.42 30.01
C ASP A 832 4.56 -0.69 28.81
N ALA A 833 4.65 0.26 27.86
CA ALA A 833 5.57 0.15 26.74
C ALA A 833 7.06 0.12 27.18
N GLU A 834 7.45 1.00 28.11
CA GLU A 834 8.78 0.99 28.76
C GLU A 834 9.06 -0.37 29.42
N ARG A 835 8.14 -0.85 30.28
CA ARG A 835 8.21 -2.14 30.97
C ARG A 835 8.36 -3.35 30.03
N ARG A 836 7.84 -3.28 28.80
CA ARG A 836 7.98 -4.34 27.79
C ARG A 836 9.33 -4.26 27.07
N MET A 837 9.74 -3.07 26.67
CA MET A 837 11.03 -2.86 25.99
C MET A 837 12.23 -3.15 26.89
N ASP A 838 12.15 -2.79 28.17
CA ASP A 838 13.21 -2.99 29.17
C ASP A 838 13.72 -4.44 29.20
N LYS A 839 12.78 -5.40 29.22
CA LYS A 839 13.04 -6.86 29.27
C LYS A 839 13.96 -7.36 28.16
N VAL A 840 13.97 -6.69 27.00
CA VAL A 840 14.77 -7.10 25.83
C VAL A 840 15.96 -6.18 25.56
N LEU A 841 15.94 -4.94 26.07
CA LEU A 841 16.82 -3.82 25.65
C LEU A 841 18.32 -4.17 25.65
N ASP A 842 18.84 -4.78 26.72
CA ASP A 842 20.25 -5.19 26.80
C ASP A 842 20.62 -6.20 25.71
N SER A 843 19.82 -7.27 25.60
CA SER A 843 20.06 -8.37 24.67
C SER A 843 19.88 -7.96 23.20
N ALA A 844 19.01 -6.98 22.94
CA ALA A 844 18.67 -6.47 21.62
C ALA A 844 19.63 -5.38 21.14
N MET A 845 20.02 -4.44 22.00
CA MET A 845 20.74 -3.22 21.60
C MET A 845 22.20 -3.21 22.03
N LEU A 846 22.53 -3.77 23.20
CA LEU A 846 23.89 -3.67 23.78
C LEU A 846 24.74 -4.91 23.49
N ASP A 847 24.14 -6.11 23.54
CA ASP A 847 24.85 -7.38 23.32
C ASP A 847 24.65 -8.02 21.93
N HIS A 848 23.68 -7.56 21.12
CA HIS A 848 23.46 -8.12 19.79
C HIS A 848 24.62 -7.80 18.82
N GLU A 849 25.38 -8.82 18.43
CA GLU A 849 26.56 -8.69 17.56
C GLU A 849 26.20 -8.87 16.07
N THR A 850 26.25 -7.75 15.33
CA THR A 850 25.93 -7.66 13.89
C THR A 850 27.08 -8.06 12.96
N ILE A 851 28.34 -7.94 13.42
CA ILE A 851 29.55 -8.19 12.62
C ILE A 851 30.24 -9.48 13.10
N PRO A 852 30.30 -10.54 12.26
CA PRO A 852 30.98 -11.78 12.61
C PRO A 852 32.49 -11.58 12.81
N GLY A 853 33.02 -11.99 13.97
CA GLY A 853 34.46 -11.99 14.28
C GLY A 853 34.88 -11.17 15.49
N PHE A 854 33.98 -10.38 16.11
CA PHE A 854 34.31 -9.61 17.31
C PHE A 854 34.45 -10.43 18.61
N GLU A 855 34.11 -11.73 18.61
CA GLU A 855 34.31 -12.62 19.76
C GLU A 855 35.79 -12.73 20.23
N ASP A 856 36.75 -12.48 19.32
CA ASP A 856 38.20 -12.71 19.54
C ASP A 856 39.01 -11.45 19.92
N ILE A 857 38.36 -10.30 20.18
CA ILE A 857 39.05 -9.03 20.52
C ILE A 857 39.92 -9.21 21.77
N THR A 858 41.16 -8.71 21.70
CA THR A 858 42.09 -8.68 22.84
C THR A 858 42.23 -7.25 23.38
N PHE A 859 42.15 -7.12 24.70
CA PHE A 859 42.27 -5.85 25.42
C PHE A 859 43.62 -5.79 26.15
N GLN A 860 44.20 -4.60 26.28
CA GLN A 860 45.61 -4.43 26.65
C GLN A 860 46.03 -5.04 28.01
N ASN A 861 45.06 -5.31 28.90
CA ASN A 861 45.29 -5.87 30.24
C ASN A 861 44.84 -7.35 30.39
N GLU A 862 44.38 -8.04 29.33
CA GLU A 862 43.95 -9.45 29.42
C GLU A 862 45.09 -10.47 29.27
N TRP A 863 45.60 -10.99 30.39
CA TRP A 863 46.64 -12.03 30.42
C TRP A 863 46.11 -13.44 30.09
N LYS A 864 45.78 -13.70 28.82
CA LYS A 864 45.31 -15.02 28.32
C LYS A 864 46.46 -16.03 28.08
N ILE A 865 47.23 -16.40 29.12
CA ILE A 865 48.36 -17.36 29.00
C ILE A 865 47.89 -18.82 28.82
N PHE A 866 46.72 -19.22 29.34
CA PHE A 866 46.29 -20.63 29.41
C PHE A 866 44.95 -20.99 28.74
N LYS A 867 44.30 -20.08 28.00
CA LYS A 867 43.18 -20.46 27.12
C LYS A 867 43.72 -20.87 25.76
N ARG A 868 43.49 -22.13 25.36
CA ARG A 868 43.64 -22.57 23.95
C ARG A 868 42.83 -21.60 23.07
N LYS A 869 43.40 -21.13 21.96
CA LYS A 869 42.59 -20.56 20.88
C LYS A 869 41.56 -21.61 20.47
N ASN A 870 40.27 -21.26 20.49
CA ASN A 870 39.30 -22.01 19.71
C ASN A 870 39.68 -21.78 18.26
N GLN A 871 40.06 -22.84 17.56
CA GLN A 871 40.35 -22.74 16.14
C GLN A 871 39.01 -22.62 15.41
N VAL A 872 38.60 -21.38 15.14
CA VAL A 872 37.45 -21.08 14.29
C VAL A 872 37.65 -21.83 12.99
N LYS A 873 36.77 -22.80 12.70
CA LYS A 873 36.59 -23.27 11.34
C LYS A 873 36.02 -22.09 10.57
N GLU A 874 36.76 -21.60 9.58
CA GLU A 874 36.16 -20.77 8.54
C GLU A 874 34.94 -21.52 7.99
N GLU A 875 33.76 -20.94 8.16
CA GLU A 875 32.58 -21.50 7.53
C GLU A 875 32.76 -21.37 6.01
N PRO A 876 32.60 -22.47 5.23
CA PRO A 876 32.71 -22.38 3.78
C PRO A 876 31.70 -21.35 3.26
N ALA A 877 32.09 -20.56 2.26
CA ALA A 877 31.31 -19.40 1.79
C ALA A 877 29.84 -19.72 1.46
N GLU A 878 29.56 -20.97 1.06
CA GLU A 878 28.23 -21.56 0.88
C GLU A 878 27.28 -21.44 2.09
N ARG A 879 27.80 -21.24 3.31
CA ARG A 879 26.98 -21.03 4.52
C ARG A 879 26.57 -19.58 4.73
N ARG A 880 27.35 -18.59 4.27
CA ARG A 880 27.01 -17.15 4.40
C ARG A 880 25.71 -16.79 3.68
N PHE A 881 25.31 -17.56 2.66
CA PHE A 881 24.11 -17.34 1.86
C PHE A 881 22.95 -18.29 2.21
N ARG A 882 23.08 -19.10 3.27
CA ARG A 882 21.91 -19.83 3.81
C ARG A 882 21.11 -18.90 4.70
N PRO A 883 19.76 -18.96 4.67
CA PRO A 883 18.95 -18.23 5.65
C PRO A 883 19.38 -18.65 7.06
N PRO A 884 19.53 -17.69 8.01
CA PRO A 884 19.99 -18.01 9.36
C PRO A 884 19.06 -19.05 9.99
N SER A 885 19.64 -20.05 10.66
CA SER A 885 18.89 -21.16 11.24
C SER A 885 17.79 -20.66 12.21
N PRO A 886 16.70 -21.42 12.46
CA PRO A 886 15.66 -21.00 13.40
C PRO A 886 16.20 -20.60 14.78
N LYS A 887 17.25 -21.26 15.28
CA LYS A 887 17.92 -20.92 16.54
C LYS A 887 18.80 -19.65 16.49
N ALA A 888 19.18 -19.20 15.29
CA ALA A 888 19.86 -17.92 15.07
C ALA A 888 18.86 -16.77 14.85
N ARG A 889 17.74 -17.04 14.15
CA ARG A 889 16.60 -16.11 14.01
C ARG A 889 15.92 -15.81 15.35
N ALA A 890 15.87 -16.78 16.26
CA ALA A 890 15.30 -16.63 17.60
C ALA A 890 16.26 -16.01 18.65
N LYS A 891 17.40 -15.42 18.24
CA LYS A 891 18.20 -14.58 19.14
C LYS A 891 17.59 -13.18 19.23
N PRO A 892 17.56 -12.54 20.41
CA PRO A 892 17.22 -11.12 20.53
C PRO A 892 18.07 -10.25 19.60
N SER A 893 17.47 -9.20 19.06
CA SER A 893 18.05 -8.28 18.09
C SER A 893 17.36 -6.90 18.16
N PRO A 894 17.91 -5.84 17.53
CA PRO A 894 17.27 -4.52 17.50
C PRO A 894 15.82 -4.57 16.98
N ARG A 895 15.52 -5.55 16.11
CA ARG A 895 14.17 -5.79 15.58
C ARG A 895 13.12 -6.04 16.65
N ASN A 896 13.50 -6.56 17.82
CA ASN A 896 12.56 -6.77 18.94
C ASN A 896 12.14 -5.44 19.60
N VAL A 897 13.03 -4.45 19.67
CA VAL A 897 12.68 -3.11 20.19
C VAL A 897 11.83 -2.35 19.16
N THR A 898 12.20 -2.40 17.87
CA THR A 898 11.38 -1.79 16.81
C THR A 898 10.02 -2.48 16.64
N SER A 899 9.94 -3.80 16.87
CA SER A 899 8.67 -4.53 16.89
C SER A 899 7.76 -3.99 17.99
N LEU A 900 8.25 -3.87 19.23
CA LEU A 900 7.48 -3.31 20.34
C LEU A 900 7.05 -1.86 20.09
N LEU A 901 7.90 -1.01 19.52
CA LEU A 901 7.53 0.35 19.11
C LEU A 901 6.42 0.38 18.04
N SER A 902 6.56 -0.43 16.97
CA SER A 902 5.48 -0.63 15.98
C SER A 902 4.21 -1.21 16.61
N SER A 903 4.33 -2.02 17.65
CA SER A 903 3.21 -2.67 18.32
C SER A 903 2.40 -1.68 19.15
N THR A 904 3.07 -0.84 19.94
CA THR A 904 2.42 0.27 20.64
C THR A 904 1.76 1.19 19.63
N LEU A 905 2.49 1.63 18.58
CA LEU A 905 1.93 2.50 17.55
C LEU A 905 0.70 1.89 16.85
N PHE A 906 0.73 0.59 16.56
CA PHE A 906 -0.41 -0.11 15.99
C PHE A 906 -1.63 -0.11 16.95
N VAL A 907 -1.46 -0.37 18.24
CA VAL A 907 -2.60 -0.34 19.18
C VAL A 907 -3.17 1.08 19.33
N LEU A 908 -2.33 2.12 19.22
CA LEU A 908 -2.80 3.50 19.22
C LEU A 908 -3.63 3.83 17.96
N ASP A 909 -3.18 3.38 16.78
CA ASP A 909 -3.95 3.45 15.53
C ASP A 909 -5.27 2.67 15.63
N LEU A 910 -5.25 1.48 16.23
CA LEU A 910 -6.40 0.57 16.26
C LEU A 910 -7.62 1.21 16.93
N TYR A 911 -7.41 2.03 17.96
CA TYR A 911 -8.47 2.74 18.68
C TYR A 911 -8.60 4.21 18.25
N ASP A 912 -8.08 4.59 17.08
CA ASP A 912 -8.22 5.92 16.47
C ASP A 912 -7.70 7.08 17.36
N ILE A 913 -6.63 6.87 18.13
CA ILE A 913 -6.11 7.87 19.06
C ILE A 913 -5.47 9.05 18.32
N HIS A 914 -5.92 10.25 18.69
CA HIS A 914 -5.52 11.52 18.09
C HIS A 914 -3.99 11.66 17.88
N SER A 915 -3.62 12.04 16.65
CA SER A 915 -2.24 12.22 16.16
C SER A 915 -1.29 12.90 17.14
N VAL A 916 -1.72 14.04 17.70
CA VAL A 916 -1.04 14.85 18.73
C VAL A 916 -0.64 14.03 19.97
N ILE A 917 -1.50 13.15 20.47
CA ILE A 917 -1.22 12.30 21.65
C ILE A 917 -0.25 11.18 21.25
N THR A 918 -0.52 10.54 20.11
CA THR A 918 0.32 9.46 19.55
C THR A 918 1.76 9.93 19.29
N ALA A 919 1.96 11.15 18.77
CA ALA A 919 3.27 11.75 18.56
C ALA A 919 4.02 12.00 19.89
N GLN A 920 3.32 12.48 20.93
CA GLN A 920 3.90 12.67 22.27
C GLN A 920 4.31 11.34 22.94
N ILE A 921 3.51 10.28 22.77
CA ILE A 921 3.87 8.93 23.25
C ILE A 921 5.16 8.47 22.57
N LEU A 922 5.26 8.57 21.23
CA LEU A 922 6.48 8.20 20.51
C LEU A 922 7.70 9.03 20.95
N ALA A 923 7.54 10.34 21.13
CA ALA A 923 8.62 11.21 21.61
C ALA A 923 9.11 10.83 23.02
N GLN A 924 8.19 10.50 23.95
CA GLN A 924 8.56 10.04 25.29
C GLN A 924 9.28 8.68 25.26
N LEU A 925 8.80 7.72 24.46
CA LEU A 925 9.45 6.40 24.35
C LEU A 925 10.85 6.50 23.70
N LEU A 926 11.04 7.41 22.73
CA LEU A 926 12.35 7.71 22.15
C LEU A 926 13.28 8.44 23.14
N TYR A 927 12.73 9.30 24.00
CA TYR A 927 13.46 9.90 25.13
C TYR A 927 13.94 8.85 26.13
N TRP A 928 13.03 7.99 26.61
CA TRP A 928 13.34 6.93 27.55
C TRP A 928 14.40 5.96 26.98
N LEU A 929 14.23 5.48 25.74
CA LEU A 929 15.22 4.63 25.06
C LEU A 929 16.60 5.32 24.96
N GLY A 930 16.63 6.61 24.61
CA GLY A 930 17.87 7.37 24.51
C GLY A 930 18.58 7.56 25.85
N ALA A 931 17.83 7.89 26.90
CA ALA A 931 18.33 8.06 28.27
C ALA A 931 18.83 6.73 28.86
N GLU A 932 18.08 5.66 28.68
CA GLU A 932 18.37 4.38 29.33
C GLU A 932 19.52 3.63 28.64
N LEU A 933 19.61 3.66 27.30
CA LEU A 933 20.78 3.17 26.58
C LEU A 933 22.04 3.96 26.96
N PHE A 934 21.95 5.28 27.06
CA PHE A 934 23.06 6.12 27.52
C PHE A 934 23.55 5.72 28.92
N ASN A 935 22.61 5.55 29.86
CA ASN A 935 22.91 5.19 31.24
C ASN A 935 23.58 3.82 31.35
N ARG A 936 23.07 2.80 30.65
CA ARG A 936 23.66 1.44 30.66
C ARG A 936 25.07 1.40 30.08
N ILE A 937 25.35 2.19 29.05
CA ILE A 937 26.70 2.33 28.47
C ILE A 937 27.65 3.05 29.44
N MET A 938 27.18 4.12 30.11
CA MET A 938 27.99 4.93 31.03
C MET A 938 28.31 4.22 32.35
N SER A 939 27.38 3.40 32.86
CA SER A 939 27.56 2.63 34.09
C SER A 939 28.37 1.35 33.86
N ASN A 940 28.18 0.66 32.72
CA ASN A 940 28.84 -0.64 32.48
C ASN A 940 30.10 -0.54 31.61
N ARG A 941 31.27 -0.71 32.25
CA ARG A 941 32.60 -0.71 31.61
C ARG A 941 32.75 -1.68 30.42
N LYS A 942 31.91 -2.72 30.32
CA LYS A 942 31.83 -3.67 29.19
C LYS A 942 31.61 -2.97 27.85
N TYR A 943 30.83 -1.89 27.82
CA TYR A 943 30.41 -1.20 26.59
C TYR A 943 31.31 -0.02 26.21
N LEU A 944 32.17 0.44 27.12
CA LEU A 944 33.13 1.54 26.92
C LEU A 944 34.39 1.09 26.16
N ALA A 945 34.21 0.58 24.93
CA ALA A 945 35.26 0.18 23.99
C ALA A 945 34.85 0.54 22.56
N ARG A 946 35.82 0.82 21.67
CA ARG A 946 35.56 1.27 20.28
C ARG A 946 34.71 0.28 19.47
N THR A 947 35.04 -1.01 19.50
CA THR A 947 34.28 -2.06 18.81
C THR A 947 32.84 -2.18 19.29
N LYS A 948 32.63 -2.17 20.62
CA LYS A 948 31.29 -2.17 21.22
C LYS A 948 30.54 -0.88 20.91
N ALA A 949 31.21 0.27 20.87
CA ALA A 949 30.59 1.53 20.47
C ALA A 949 30.13 1.53 19.00
N MET A 950 30.92 0.95 18.10
CA MET A 950 30.56 0.78 16.68
C MET A 950 29.38 -0.21 16.50
N GLN A 951 29.41 -1.34 17.21
CA GLN A 951 28.32 -2.33 17.24
C GLN A 951 27.00 -1.70 17.71
N ILE A 952 27.02 -1.02 18.86
CA ILE A 952 25.83 -0.38 19.43
C ILE A 952 25.34 0.76 18.51
N ARG A 953 26.24 1.47 17.82
CA ARG A 953 25.83 2.49 16.84
C ARG A 953 25.05 1.91 15.65
N MET A 954 25.40 0.71 15.18
CA MET A 954 24.66 -0.03 14.15
C MET A 954 23.31 -0.57 14.66
N ASN A 955 23.25 -0.95 15.94
CA ASN A 955 21.98 -1.34 16.56
C ASN A 955 21.05 -0.14 16.69
N ILE A 956 21.57 1.03 17.09
CA ILE A 956 20.80 2.28 17.21
C ILE A 956 20.34 2.84 15.85
N SER A 957 21.07 2.62 14.74
CA SER A 957 20.55 3.03 13.43
C SER A 957 19.27 2.29 13.05
N SER A 958 19.01 1.10 13.59
CA SER A 958 17.70 0.43 13.41
C SER A 958 16.53 1.23 14.03
N LEU A 959 16.77 2.04 15.07
CA LEU A 959 15.78 2.95 15.66
C LEU A 959 15.60 4.23 14.82
N GLU A 960 16.70 4.77 14.28
CA GLU A 960 16.65 5.91 13.34
C GLU A 960 15.93 5.51 12.03
N ASP A 961 16.20 4.32 11.52
CA ASP A 961 15.55 3.74 10.33
C ASP A 961 14.06 3.48 10.58
N TRP A 962 13.71 2.95 11.75
CA TRP A 962 12.31 2.79 12.18
C TRP A 962 11.58 4.12 12.28
N ALA A 963 12.20 5.15 12.87
CA ALA A 963 11.62 6.49 12.97
C ALA A 963 11.44 7.14 11.59
N ARG A 964 12.34 6.90 10.63
CA ARG A 964 12.17 7.33 9.22
C ARG A 964 11.03 6.61 8.51
N ALA A 965 10.85 5.30 8.75
CA ALA A 965 9.74 4.53 8.19
C ALA A 965 8.38 4.87 8.82
N ASN A 966 8.37 5.37 10.07
CA ASN A 966 7.16 5.76 10.81
C ASN A 966 7.10 7.28 11.04
N ASN A 967 7.54 8.08 10.06
CA ASN A 967 7.71 9.52 10.25
C ASN A 967 6.38 10.28 10.26
N ARG A 968 5.73 10.33 11.42
CA ARG A 968 4.49 11.08 11.63
C ARG A 968 4.75 12.51 12.04
N GLN A 969 3.83 13.39 11.66
CA GLN A 969 3.76 14.80 12.04
C GLN A 969 2.44 15.05 12.76
N ALA A 970 2.43 15.89 13.78
CA ALA A 970 1.20 16.28 14.45
C ALA A 970 0.51 17.42 13.67
N GLU A 971 -0.69 17.14 13.17
CA GLU A 971 -1.60 18.15 12.64
C GLU A 971 -2.07 19.06 13.78
N HIS A 972 -1.75 20.34 13.69
CA HIS A 972 -2.24 21.40 14.57
C HIS A 972 -2.84 22.53 13.72
N TYR A 973 -3.84 23.21 14.28
CA TYR A 973 -4.48 24.36 13.64
C TYR A 973 -4.29 25.62 14.49
N GLU A 974 -3.30 26.45 14.10
CA GLU A 974 -2.98 27.70 14.78
C GLU A 974 -3.06 28.89 13.81
N HIS A 975 -3.52 30.04 14.31
CA HIS A 975 -3.57 31.32 13.58
C HIS A 975 -4.31 31.33 12.22
N GLY A 976 -5.20 30.37 11.97
CA GLY A 976 -5.99 30.29 10.74
C GLY A 976 -5.31 29.54 9.59
N SER A 977 -4.29 28.74 9.89
CA SER A 977 -3.63 27.85 8.94
C SER A 977 -3.34 26.50 9.59
N MET A 978 -3.26 25.44 8.76
CA MET A 978 -2.76 24.11 9.16
C MET A 978 -1.24 24.16 9.37
N THR A 979 -0.82 24.88 10.41
CA THR A 979 0.59 24.99 10.80
C THR A 979 0.97 23.79 11.65
N SER A 980 1.79 22.91 11.07
CA SER A 980 2.35 21.73 11.73
C SER A 980 3.38 22.10 12.81
N THR A 981 2.92 22.68 13.92
CA THR A 981 3.75 23.19 15.03
C THR A 981 4.30 22.09 15.94
N GLY A 982 3.89 20.83 15.74
CA GLY A 982 4.38 19.67 16.46
C GLY A 982 5.62 19.03 15.82
N GLU A 983 6.41 18.35 16.64
CA GLU A 983 7.61 17.66 16.21
C GLU A 983 7.32 16.41 15.36
N MET A 984 8.12 16.19 14.32
CA MET A 984 8.11 14.96 13.53
C MET A 984 8.80 13.80 14.27
N THR A 985 8.36 12.56 14.04
CA THR A 985 8.93 11.38 14.71
C THR A 985 10.43 11.19 14.41
N VAL A 986 10.90 11.56 13.20
CA VAL A 986 12.33 11.59 12.85
C VAL A 986 13.13 12.59 13.67
N ASP A 987 12.58 13.79 13.94
CA ASP A 987 13.28 14.81 14.72
C ASP A 987 13.28 14.47 16.22
N ALA A 988 12.22 13.85 16.71
CA ALA A 988 12.19 13.28 18.06
C ALA A 988 13.32 12.26 18.23
N ALA A 989 13.43 11.29 17.31
CA ALA A 989 14.53 10.32 17.31
C ALA A 989 15.90 11.02 17.21
N ARG A 990 16.05 11.97 16.28
CA ARG A 990 17.29 12.75 16.09
C ARG A 990 17.71 13.50 17.36
N ARG A 991 16.78 14.14 18.08
CA ARG A 991 17.11 14.92 19.30
C ARG A 991 17.34 14.02 20.50
N HIS A 992 16.49 13.01 20.70
CA HIS A 992 16.47 12.21 21.92
C HIS A 992 17.52 11.09 21.91
N LEU A 993 17.89 10.54 20.74
CA LEU A 993 19.02 9.61 20.61
C LEU A 993 20.38 10.33 20.50
N ALA A 994 20.42 11.65 20.29
CA ALA A 994 21.67 12.40 20.15
C ALA A 994 22.69 12.21 21.29
N PRO A 995 22.31 12.17 22.60
CA PRO A 995 23.29 11.98 23.68
C PRO A 995 24.00 10.61 23.59
N VAL A 996 23.27 9.53 23.29
CA VAL A 996 23.86 8.19 23.14
C VAL A 996 24.66 8.07 21.83
N ILE A 997 24.17 8.63 20.72
CA ILE A 997 24.91 8.67 19.45
C ILE A 997 26.24 9.44 19.61
N GLN A 998 26.23 10.60 20.28
CA GLN A 998 27.44 11.38 20.54
C GLN A 998 28.40 10.67 21.50
N LEU A 999 27.90 9.94 22.52
CA LEU A 999 28.75 9.11 23.38
C LEU A 999 29.46 8.01 22.59
N LEU A 1000 28.74 7.34 21.69
CA LEU A 1000 29.28 6.29 20.82
C LEU A 1000 30.26 6.85 19.78
N GLN A 1001 30.03 8.06 19.26
CA GLN A 1001 30.97 8.78 18.40
C GLN A 1001 32.26 9.13 19.17
N TRP A 1002 32.14 9.67 20.39
CA TRP A 1002 33.28 9.99 21.24
C TRP A 1002 34.16 8.76 21.51
N LEU A 1003 33.54 7.63 21.91
CA LEU A 1003 34.20 6.34 22.16
C LEU A 1003 34.94 5.75 20.94
N GLN A 1004 34.56 6.14 19.71
CA GLN A 1004 35.23 5.71 18.48
C GLN A 1004 36.34 6.67 18.03
N CYS A 1005 36.17 7.98 18.27
CA CYS A 1005 37.11 8.99 17.80
C CYS A 1005 38.30 9.20 18.73
N PHE A 1006 38.11 9.27 20.06
CA PHE A 1006 39.15 9.82 20.94
C PHE A 1006 40.44 8.98 21.02
N SER A 1007 40.38 7.66 20.75
CA SER A 1007 41.56 6.78 20.72
C SER A 1007 42.45 7.00 19.49
N SER A 1008 41.98 7.76 18.49
CA SER A 1008 42.73 8.15 17.29
C SER A 1008 43.43 9.51 17.40
N LEU A 1009 43.11 10.32 18.43
CA LEU A 1009 43.63 11.68 18.58
C LEU A 1009 45.14 11.68 18.89
N GLY A 1010 45.88 12.52 18.14
CA GLY A 1010 47.32 12.69 18.30
C GLY A 1010 47.71 13.39 19.62
N ALA A 1011 48.93 13.15 20.10
CA ALA A 1011 49.42 13.71 21.38
C ALA A 1011 49.43 15.25 21.41
N ASP A 1012 49.66 15.86 20.25
CA ASP A 1012 49.84 17.29 20.04
C ASP A 1012 48.70 17.93 19.23
N ASP A 1013 47.70 17.14 18.82
CA ASP A 1013 46.57 17.59 18.00
C ASP A 1013 45.39 18.07 18.86
N LEU A 1014 45.57 19.26 19.44
CA LEU A 1014 44.52 19.92 20.20
C LEU A 1014 43.42 20.50 19.28
N GLU A 1015 43.72 20.76 18.02
CA GLU A 1015 42.79 21.38 17.06
C GLU A 1015 41.70 20.39 16.64
N ALA A 1016 42.06 19.15 16.30
CA ALA A 1016 41.10 18.07 16.06
C ALA A 1016 40.27 17.71 17.31
N LEU A 1017 40.86 17.79 18.51
CA LEU A 1017 40.11 17.63 19.76
C LEU A 1017 39.04 18.73 19.90
N VAL A 1018 39.39 20.00 19.69
CA VAL A 1018 38.43 21.12 19.79
C VAL A 1018 37.34 21.00 18.73
N GLY A 1019 37.68 20.69 17.48
CA GLY A 1019 36.70 20.45 16.40
C GLY A 1019 35.75 19.28 16.71
N THR A 1020 36.26 18.19 17.28
CA THR A 1020 35.43 17.05 17.74
C THR A 1020 34.48 17.49 18.86
N LEU A 1021 34.98 18.22 19.86
CA LEU A 1021 34.17 18.69 21.00
C LEU A 1021 33.11 19.72 20.60
N GLN A 1022 33.33 20.50 19.54
CA GLN A 1022 32.33 21.41 18.97
C GLN A 1022 31.14 20.67 18.34
N GLN A 1023 31.32 19.43 17.87
CA GLN A 1023 30.24 18.58 17.35
C GLN A 1023 29.45 17.87 18.47
N LEU A 1024 30.09 17.58 19.60
CA LEU A 1024 29.53 16.81 20.72
C LEU A 1024 28.69 17.67 21.69
N THR A 1025 27.77 18.46 21.14
CA THR A 1025 26.97 19.50 21.81
C THR A 1025 26.00 19.03 22.90
N ARG A 1026 25.70 17.73 22.98
CA ARG A 1026 24.77 17.13 23.97
C ARG A 1026 25.49 16.44 25.13
N LEU A 1027 26.82 16.31 25.09
CA LEU A 1027 27.60 15.69 26.17
C LEU A 1027 28.17 16.74 27.13
N THR A 1028 28.11 16.45 28.43
CA THR A 1028 28.81 17.27 29.43
C THR A 1028 30.31 16.92 29.50
N PRO A 1029 31.18 17.87 29.88
CA PRO A 1029 32.59 17.58 30.17
C PRO A 1029 32.80 16.47 31.21
N GLN A 1030 31.86 16.28 32.13
CA GLN A 1030 31.89 15.23 33.15
C GLN A 1030 31.70 13.83 32.53
N GLN A 1031 30.73 13.68 31.62
CA GLN A 1031 30.48 12.43 30.89
C GLN A 1031 31.64 12.09 29.94
N LEU A 1032 32.20 13.10 29.26
CA LEU A 1032 33.41 12.96 28.43
C LEU A 1032 34.63 12.48 29.23
N ILE A 1033 34.84 13.03 30.44
CA ILE A 1033 35.92 12.60 31.35
C ILE A 1033 35.69 11.19 31.90
N HIS A 1034 34.46 10.84 32.27
CA HIS A 1034 34.11 9.52 32.81
C HIS A 1034 34.30 8.41 31.78
N SER A 1035 33.74 8.57 30.58
CA SER A 1035 33.89 7.62 29.47
C SER A 1035 35.37 7.35 29.13
N VAL A 1036 36.23 8.39 29.14
CA VAL A 1036 37.69 8.22 28.95
C VAL A 1036 38.36 7.49 30.13
N LYS A 1037 38.02 7.83 31.38
CA LYS A 1037 38.58 7.15 32.58
C LYS A 1037 38.26 5.66 32.61
N HIS A 1038 37.02 5.31 32.29
CA HIS A 1038 36.51 3.95 32.35
C HIS A 1038 36.68 3.17 31.03
N TYR A 1039 37.21 3.80 29.97
CA TYR A 1039 37.48 3.15 28.69
C TYR A 1039 38.29 1.85 28.81
N ARG A 1040 38.06 0.92 27.89
CA ARG A 1040 38.72 -0.38 27.82
C ARG A 1040 39.51 -0.49 26.50
N PRO A 1041 40.79 -0.06 26.48
CA PRO A 1041 41.56 0.02 25.24
C PRO A 1041 41.88 -1.36 24.65
N GLU A 1042 41.70 -1.44 23.33
CA GLU A 1042 41.97 -2.63 22.52
C GLU A 1042 43.48 -2.72 22.17
N VAL A 1043 44.00 -3.91 21.89
CA VAL A 1043 45.43 -4.11 21.61
C VAL A 1043 45.84 -3.35 20.33
N GLY A 1044 46.67 -2.32 20.50
CA GLY A 1044 47.14 -1.42 19.43
C GLY A 1044 46.64 0.02 19.58
N GLU A 1045 45.57 0.26 20.34
CA GLU A 1045 45.06 1.62 20.59
C GLU A 1045 45.93 2.44 21.55
N LYS A 1046 45.76 3.77 21.50
CA LYS A 1046 46.33 4.70 22.47
C LYS A 1046 45.20 5.34 23.28
N GLY A 1047 45.39 5.43 24.60
CA GLY A 1047 44.51 6.20 25.48
C GLY A 1047 44.67 7.70 25.27
N LEU A 1048 43.67 8.49 25.68
CA LEU A 1048 43.65 9.94 25.48
C LEU A 1048 44.94 10.62 26.01
N PRO A 1049 45.59 11.49 25.22
CA PRO A 1049 46.79 12.21 25.64
C PRO A 1049 46.61 13.03 26.93
N LYS A 1050 47.68 13.14 27.74
CA LYS A 1050 47.66 13.93 28.99
C LYS A 1050 47.40 15.43 28.75
N SER A 1051 47.77 15.94 27.58
CA SER A 1051 47.43 17.27 27.05
C SER A 1051 45.91 17.45 26.90
N ALA A 1052 45.29 16.58 26.12
CA ALA A 1052 43.83 16.55 25.88
C ALA A 1052 43.03 16.33 27.18
N MET A 1053 43.46 15.40 28.04
CA MET A 1053 42.81 15.15 29.34
C MET A 1053 42.84 16.39 30.25
N LYS A 1054 43.95 17.14 30.25
CA LYS A 1054 44.07 18.41 31.00
C LYS A 1054 43.16 19.50 30.41
N TYR A 1055 42.93 19.52 29.10
CA TYR A 1055 41.97 20.43 28.46
C TYR A 1055 40.54 20.12 28.91
N LEU A 1056 40.09 18.85 28.87
CA LEU A 1056 38.77 18.43 29.36
C LEU A 1056 38.54 18.81 30.84
N ILE A 1057 39.52 18.59 31.71
CA ILE A 1057 39.44 18.94 33.14
C ILE A 1057 39.32 20.46 33.35
N ASN A 1058 39.96 21.27 32.50
CA ASN A 1058 39.77 22.73 32.54
C ASN A 1058 38.37 23.14 32.08
N LEU A 1059 37.86 22.53 31.01
CA LEU A 1059 36.51 22.76 30.49
C LEU A 1059 35.42 22.40 31.53
N GLN A 1060 35.60 21.29 32.25
CA GLN A 1060 34.72 20.90 33.37
C GLN A 1060 34.72 21.97 34.48
N ARG A 1061 35.91 22.47 34.87
CA ARG A 1061 36.03 23.52 35.90
C ARG A 1061 35.37 24.83 35.48
N GLU A 1062 35.50 25.20 34.20
CA GLU A 1062 34.85 26.40 33.65
C GLU A 1062 33.32 26.27 33.63
N ALA A 1063 32.80 25.11 33.21
CA ALA A 1063 31.37 24.81 33.25
C ALA A 1063 30.79 24.85 34.67
N GLN A 1064 31.51 24.30 35.66
CA GLN A 1064 31.14 24.39 37.08
C GLN A 1064 31.09 25.84 37.56
N LEU A 1065 32.12 26.64 37.31
CA LEU A 1065 32.17 28.07 37.66
C LEU A 1065 31.05 28.88 36.99
N ARG A 1066 30.63 28.53 35.76
CA ARG A 1066 29.50 29.15 35.06
C ARG A 1066 28.16 28.80 35.73
N LYS A 1067 27.97 27.53 36.13
CA LYS A 1067 26.77 27.07 36.87
C LYS A 1067 26.68 27.73 38.25
N GLU A 1068 27.81 27.92 38.95
CA GLU A 1068 27.87 28.64 40.23
C GLU A 1068 27.52 30.13 40.10
N ARG A 1069 28.00 30.82 39.05
CA ARG A 1069 27.62 32.21 38.76
C ARG A 1069 26.11 32.33 38.53
N GLN A 1070 25.54 31.51 37.65
CA GLN A 1070 24.09 31.50 37.40
C GLN A 1070 23.27 31.17 38.66
N ARG A 1071 23.72 30.23 39.50
CA ARG A 1071 23.08 29.93 40.80
C ARG A 1071 23.16 31.10 41.78
N THR A 1072 24.23 31.89 41.73
CA THR A 1072 24.43 33.10 42.54
C THR A 1072 23.61 34.27 42.02
N GLU A 1073 23.46 34.41 40.70
CA GLU A 1073 22.62 35.41 40.05
C GLU A 1073 21.13 35.14 40.29
N ARG A 1074 20.66 33.89 40.13
CA ARG A 1074 19.29 33.49 40.50
C ARG A 1074 19.00 33.71 42.00
N ARG A 1075 20.00 33.53 42.88
CA ARG A 1075 19.90 33.87 44.32
C ARG A 1075 19.91 35.38 44.61
N ARG A 1076 20.37 36.21 43.67
CA ARG A 1076 20.31 37.68 43.76
C ARG A 1076 19.05 38.27 43.12
N SER A 1077 18.43 37.59 42.16
CA SER A 1077 17.29 38.10 41.38
C SER A 1077 15.91 37.88 42.03
N GLY A 1078 15.83 37.19 43.17
CA GLY A 1078 14.69 37.26 44.09
C GLY A 1078 13.31 36.82 43.56
N MET A 1079 13.23 35.99 42.52
CA MET A 1079 11.95 35.45 42.06
C MET A 1079 11.40 34.36 43.00
N PRO A 1080 10.08 34.32 43.25
CA PRO A 1080 9.48 33.33 44.14
C PRO A 1080 9.46 31.93 43.51
N THR A 1081 9.74 30.92 44.32
CA THR A 1081 9.50 29.51 43.96
C THR A 1081 8.05 29.15 44.29
N THR A 1082 7.32 28.58 43.32
CA THR A 1082 5.99 27.98 43.55
C THR A 1082 6.07 26.85 44.59
N PRO A 1083 5.08 26.71 45.49
CA PRO A 1083 5.16 25.76 46.60
C PRO A 1083 4.69 24.37 46.21
N THR A 1084 5.59 23.38 46.23
CA THR A 1084 5.20 21.96 46.25
C THR A 1084 4.52 21.64 47.58
N LYS A 1085 3.31 21.08 47.55
CA LYS A 1085 2.58 20.68 48.77
C LYS A 1085 3.37 19.63 49.55
N GLN A 1086 3.49 19.81 50.86
CA GLN A 1086 3.96 18.77 51.77
C GLN A 1086 2.84 17.75 52.01
N GLY A 1087 3.16 16.46 51.93
CA GLY A 1087 2.25 15.39 52.37
C GLY A 1087 2.08 15.41 53.89
N THR A 1088 0.84 15.46 54.37
CA THR A 1088 0.53 15.50 55.80
C THR A 1088 0.48 14.09 56.39
N ASN A 1089 1.56 13.66 57.05
CA ASN A 1089 1.49 12.51 57.96
C ASN A 1089 0.81 12.93 59.26
N GLY A 1090 -0.35 12.34 59.56
CA GLY A 1090 -1.02 12.47 60.86
C GLY A 1090 -0.31 11.65 61.94
N GLU A 1091 -0.27 12.17 63.16
CA GLU A 1091 0.40 11.51 64.29
C GLU A 1091 -0.45 10.38 64.90
N ALA A 1092 0.24 9.34 65.39
CA ALA A 1092 -0.28 8.35 66.34
C ALA A 1092 0.75 8.20 67.49
N PRO A 1093 0.32 7.90 68.73
CA PRO A 1093 0.87 8.62 69.89
C PRO A 1093 2.12 8.04 70.56
N ASP A 1094 3.11 8.90 70.74
CA ASP A 1094 3.66 9.38 72.04
C ASP A 1094 3.50 8.44 73.26
N THR A 1095 4.58 7.98 73.91
CA THR A 1095 5.31 8.67 75.01
C THR A 1095 6.36 7.69 75.63
N PRO A 1096 7.23 8.09 76.59
CA PRO A 1096 8.16 9.24 76.60
C PRO A 1096 9.60 8.84 77.06
N ASP A 1097 10.58 9.74 77.07
CA ASP A 1097 11.02 10.46 78.31
C ASP A 1097 12.35 11.26 78.17
N SER A 1098 12.39 12.35 78.95
CA SER A 1098 13.43 13.28 79.43
C SER A 1098 14.84 13.44 78.79
N ASN A 1099 15.20 14.73 78.65
CA ASN A 1099 16.51 15.37 78.87
C ASN A 1099 17.75 15.02 77.98
N GLY A 1100 18.53 16.01 77.50
CA GLY A 1100 18.29 17.46 77.50
C GLY A 1100 19.52 18.37 77.34
N LYS A 1101 19.29 19.50 76.67
CA LYS A 1101 20.12 20.73 76.54
C LYS A 1101 21.32 20.72 75.56
N PRO A 1102 21.72 21.91 75.04
CA PRO A 1102 22.37 22.02 73.73
C PRO A 1102 23.75 22.71 73.77
N ILE A 1103 24.36 22.94 72.61
CA ILE A 1103 25.26 24.09 72.38
C ILE A 1103 25.29 24.51 70.90
N VAL A 1104 25.61 25.78 70.65
CA VAL A 1104 25.64 26.47 69.34
C VAL A 1104 26.95 26.23 68.55
N PRO A 1105 26.98 26.44 67.22
CA PRO A 1105 28.06 25.96 66.34
C PRO A 1105 29.28 26.89 66.28
N ASN A 1106 30.42 26.39 65.78
CA ASN A 1106 31.44 27.28 65.19
C ASN A 1106 32.40 26.63 64.14
N THR A 1107 32.66 27.40 63.08
CA THR A 1107 33.86 27.45 62.21
C THR A 1107 34.74 26.21 61.91
N MET A 1108 34.61 25.73 60.66
CA MET A 1108 35.64 25.59 59.60
C MET A 1108 37.07 25.02 59.87
N ARG A 1109 37.47 24.14 58.92
CA ARG A 1109 38.84 23.88 58.37
C ARG A 1109 39.87 23.14 59.26
N PRO A 1110 40.90 22.51 58.65
CA PRO A 1110 40.87 21.67 57.45
C PRO A 1110 41.72 20.38 57.59
N LEU A 1111 41.50 19.37 56.75
CA LEU A 1111 42.44 18.24 56.61
C LEU A 1111 42.68 17.88 55.14
N ALA A 1112 43.81 17.22 54.89
CA ALA A 1112 44.41 17.01 53.57
C ALA A 1112 43.97 15.68 52.93
N PRO A 1113 44.08 15.53 51.60
CA PRO A 1113 43.57 14.35 50.91
C PRO A 1113 44.60 13.21 50.87
N ASP A 1114 44.38 12.19 51.69
CA ASP A 1114 44.66 10.80 51.33
C ASP A 1114 43.75 9.86 52.14
N GLU A 1115 43.69 8.58 51.76
CA GLU A 1115 42.86 7.52 52.36
C GLU A 1115 41.33 7.76 52.38
N LEU A 1116 40.66 7.33 51.31
CA LEU A 1116 39.49 6.43 51.43
C LEU A 1116 39.18 5.78 50.07
N LEU A 1117 39.65 4.55 49.88
CA LEU A 1117 39.03 3.60 48.95
C LEU A 1117 37.94 2.87 49.74
N GLY A 1118 36.70 3.29 49.55
CA GLY A 1118 35.50 2.59 49.99
C GLY A 1118 34.53 2.51 48.81
N GLU A 1119 34.05 1.31 48.52
CA GLU A 1119 33.10 1.04 47.43
C GLU A 1119 31.68 1.21 47.97
N GLU A 1120 30.93 2.19 47.47
CA GLU A 1120 29.45 2.23 47.51
C GLU A 1120 28.96 3.12 46.35
N ASP A 1121 27.95 2.65 45.61
CA ASP A 1121 27.58 3.15 44.27
C ASP A 1121 26.67 4.39 44.31
N ASP A 1122 27.26 5.58 44.49
CA ASP A 1122 26.61 6.85 44.15
C ASP A 1122 27.31 7.49 42.92
N ALA A 1123 26.64 7.44 41.76
CA ALA A 1123 27.13 8.05 40.54
C ALA A 1123 27.15 9.59 40.68
N PRO A 1124 28.28 10.28 40.41
CA PRO A 1124 28.43 11.69 40.75
C PRO A 1124 27.40 12.58 40.02
N GLU A 1125 26.79 13.52 40.76
CA GLU A 1125 25.67 14.36 40.33
C GLU A 1125 25.77 14.80 38.85
N HIS A 1126 24.72 14.51 38.07
CA HIS A 1126 24.61 14.78 36.63
C HIS A 1126 25.56 14.00 35.71
N LEU A 1127 26.07 12.83 36.13
CA LEU A 1127 26.72 11.89 35.21
C LEU A 1127 25.72 11.19 34.28
N LEU A 1128 24.60 10.72 34.84
CA LEU A 1128 23.55 10.00 34.13
C LEU A 1128 22.46 10.96 33.61
N LEU A 1129 21.67 10.48 32.65
CA LEU A 1129 20.40 11.08 32.25
C LEU A 1129 19.27 10.54 33.13
N ASP A 1130 18.14 11.24 33.19
CA ASP A 1130 16.99 10.88 34.03
C ASP A 1130 15.90 10.18 33.19
N PRO A 1131 15.74 8.84 33.26
CA PRO A 1131 14.73 8.14 32.47
C PRO A 1131 13.30 8.42 32.94
N ALA A 1132 13.11 8.91 34.16
CA ALA A 1132 11.80 9.19 34.75
C ALA A 1132 11.29 10.60 34.42
N LEU A 1133 12.03 11.39 33.64
CA LEU A 1133 11.59 12.69 33.16
C LEU A 1133 10.49 12.51 32.10
N MET A 1134 9.26 12.81 32.48
CA MET A 1134 8.17 13.01 31.52
C MET A 1134 8.38 14.33 30.76
N LEU A 1135 8.26 14.28 29.44
CA LEU A 1135 8.11 15.45 28.59
C LEU A 1135 6.78 16.17 28.88
N PRO A 1136 6.63 17.48 28.57
CA PRO A 1136 5.38 18.20 28.78
C PRO A 1136 4.24 17.60 27.95
N PHE A 1137 3.17 17.15 28.61
CA PHE A 1137 1.97 16.66 27.94
C PHE A 1137 1.01 17.81 27.58
N SER A 1138 0.48 17.80 26.36
CA SER A 1138 -0.61 18.67 25.90
C SER A 1138 -1.74 17.85 25.29
N LEU A 1139 -2.97 18.21 25.65
CA LEU A 1139 -4.17 17.72 24.97
C LEU A 1139 -4.33 18.45 23.62
N PRO A 1140 -4.92 17.80 22.60
CA PRO A 1140 -5.37 18.47 21.39
C PRO A 1140 -6.25 19.68 21.70
N THR A 1141 -6.09 20.78 20.97
CA THR A 1141 -6.96 21.95 21.14
C THR A 1141 -8.39 21.63 20.68
N SER A 1142 -9.37 22.42 21.11
CA SER A 1142 -10.74 22.28 20.58
C SER A 1142 -10.79 22.39 19.05
N THR A 1143 -9.90 23.18 18.46
CA THR A 1143 -9.77 23.34 17.01
C THR A 1143 -9.12 22.12 16.35
N ASP A 1144 -8.04 21.57 16.94
CA ASP A 1144 -7.39 20.35 16.45
C ASP A 1144 -8.39 19.19 16.42
N MET A 1145 -9.22 19.05 17.46
CA MET A 1145 -10.28 18.02 17.51
C MET A 1145 -11.41 18.27 16.49
N LEU A 1146 -11.77 19.54 16.21
CA LEU A 1146 -12.75 19.85 15.16
C LEU A 1146 -12.22 19.58 13.74
N VAL A 1147 -10.90 19.67 13.52
CA VAL A 1147 -10.25 19.31 12.24
C VAL A 1147 -10.01 17.80 12.13
N SER A 1148 -9.72 17.13 13.25
CA SER A 1148 -9.39 15.69 13.28
C SER A 1148 -10.62 14.78 13.37
N TYR A 1149 -11.69 15.21 14.04
CA TYR A 1149 -12.94 14.46 14.18
C TYR A 1149 -14.14 15.08 13.42
N GLY A 1150 -14.01 16.29 12.86
CA GLY A 1150 -15.05 16.94 12.04
C GLY A 1150 -14.69 17.00 10.55
N ALA A 1151 -15.50 17.70 9.76
CA ALA A 1151 -15.33 17.80 8.31
C ALA A 1151 -14.21 18.78 7.86
N GLY A 1152 -13.32 19.17 8.77
CA GLY A 1152 -12.31 20.21 8.55
C GLY A 1152 -12.91 21.62 8.46
N PHE A 1153 -12.05 22.63 8.40
CA PHE A 1153 -12.49 24.01 8.20
C PHE A 1153 -13.11 24.15 6.80
N GLY A 1154 -14.34 24.67 6.72
CA GLY A 1154 -15.11 24.76 5.46
C GLY A 1154 -16.01 23.55 5.14
N GLY A 1155 -16.00 22.48 5.96
CA GLY A 1155 -16.94 21.37 5.82
C GLY A 1155 -16.69 20.43 4.64
N LEU A 1156 -15.45 20.39 4.13
CA LEU A 1156 -15.07 19.67 2.91
C LEU A 1156 -15.02 18.14 3.10
N ASN A 1157 -14.61 17.66 4.27
CA ASN A 1157 -14.41 16.22 4.56
C ASN A 1157 -15.62 15.59 5.25
N ARG A 1158 -16.81 15.64 4.64
CA ARG A 1158 -18.08 15.17 5.24
C ARG A 1158 -18.04 13.74 5.77
N GLU A 1159 -17.34 12.83 5.09
CA GLU A 1159 -17.10 11.44 5.52
C GLU A 1159 -16.40 11.36 6.89
N ARG A 1160 -15.39 12.21 7.13
CA ARG A 1160 -14.65 12.26 8.39
C ARG A 1160 -15.55 12.67 9.55
N GLU A 1161 -16.47 13.62 9.33
CA GLU A 1161 -17.44 14.01 10.36
C GLU A 1161 -18.46 12.90 10.63
N ARG A 1162 -19.00 12.25 9.59
CA ARG A 1162 -19.96 11.14 9.73
C ARG A 1162 -19.45 10.04 10.67
N LYS A 1163 -18.17 9.65 10.57
CA LYS A 1163 -17.55 8.65 11.44
C LYS A 1163 -17.64 8.97 12.95
N TYR A 1164 -17.68 10.26 13.32
CA TYR A 1164 -17.69 10.69 14.72
C TYR A 1164 -19.00 11.37 15.14
N ILE A 1165 -20.10 11.18 14.40
CA ILE A 1165 -21.44 11.57 14.87
C ILE A 1165 -21.85 10.66 16.04
N PRO A 1166 -22.38 11.20 17.16
CA PRO A 1166 -22.85 10.39 18.29
C PRO A 1166 -24.07 9.53 17.91
N THR A 1167 -23.83 8.25 17.64
CA THR A 1167 -24.84 7.24 17.26
C THR A 1167 -24.76 6.00 18.16
N VAL A 1168 -25.81 5.17 18.17
CA VAL A 1168 -25.83 3.90 18.90
C VAL A 1168 -26.27 2.78 17.94
N PRO A 1169 -25.43 1.77 17.65
CA PRO A 1169 -25.80 0.68 16.76
C PRO A 1169 -27.04 -0.08 17.24
N PRO A 1170 -28.00 -0.45 16.36
CA PRO A 1170 -29.19 -1.22 16.75
C PRO A 1170 -28.86 -2.55 17.46
N GLU A 1171 -27.78 -3.21 17.07
CA GLU A 1171 -27.26 -4.41 17.75
C GLU A 1171 -26.90 -4.17 19.22
N PHE A 1172 -26.48 -2.95 19.57
CA PHE A 1172 -26.13 -2.59 20.94
C PHE A 1172 -27.39 -2.32 21.77
N LEU A 1173 -28.40 -1.67 21.20
CA LEU A 1173 -29.70 -1.47 21.86
C LEU A 1173 -30.33 -2.81 22.28
N ALA A 1174 -30.26 -3.83 21.41
CA ALA A 1174 -30.73 -5.19 21.71
C ALA A 1174 -30.01 -5.85 22.92
N LYS A 1175 -28.80 -5.42 23.28
CA LYS A 1175 -28.08 -5.90 24.49
C LYS A 1175 -28.63 -5.24 25.78
N LEU A 1176 -29.26 -4.07 25.68
CA LEU A 1176 -29.85 -3.35 26.83
C LEU A 1176 -31.25 -3.88 27.22
N ASP A 1177 -31.99 -4.42 26.25
CA ASP A 1177 -33.39 -4.87 26.36
C ASP A 1177 -33.62 -6.22 27.09
N LEU A 1178 -32.56 -6.88 27.56
CA LEU A 1178 -32.58 -8.26 28.07
C LEU A 1178 -33.35 -8.48 29.41
N ASN A 1179 -34.28 -7.60 29.80
CA ASN A 1179 -35.25 -7.84 30.88
C ASN A 1179 -36.63 -7.17 30.68
N GLY A 1180 -37.21 -7.24 29.47
CA GLY A 1180 -38.59 -6.81 29.16
C GLY A 1180 -39.51 -7.97 28.74
N GLY A 1181 -40.06 -8.75 29.68
CA GLY A 1181 -40.78 -9.99 29.36
C GLY A 1181 -42.12 -9.82 28.63
N ARG A 1182 -42.17 -10.20 27.34
CA ARG A 1182 -43.39 -10.35 26.50
C ARG A 1182 -44.36 -9.15 26.53
N ALA A 1183 -43.86 -7.95 26.29
CA ALA A 1183 -44.69 -6.90 25.67
C ALA A 1183 -44.84 -7.18 24.17
N GLN A 1184 -45.99 -6.81 23.58
CA GLN A 1184 -46.08 -6.60 22.13
C GLN A 1184 -45.41 -5.26 21.79
N PRO A 1185 -44.89 -5.06 20.56
CA PRO A 1185 -44.42 -3.74 20.14
C PRO A 1185 -45.58 -2.74 20.27
N THR A 1186 -45.36 -1.67 21.03
CA THR A 1186 -46.40 -0.68 21.39
C THR A 1186 -46.55 0.44 20.36
N TYR A 1187 -45.99 0.27 19.16
CA TYR A 1187 -46.13 1.20 18.04
C TYR A 1187 -46.66 0.46 16.82
N ASN A 1188 -47.69 1.04 16.21
CA ASN A 1188 -48.33 0.52 15.01
C ASN A 1188 -47.83 1.37 13.82
N PRO A 1189 -47.52 0.81 12.64
CA PRO A 1189 -46.98 1.59 11.52
C PRO A 1189 -47.86 2.76 11.03
N SER A 1190 -49.14 2.81 11.45
CA SER A 1190 -50.10 3.88 11.18
C SER A 1190 -49.80 5.22 11.85
N ASP A 1191 -48.93 5.25 12.86
CA ASP A 1191 -48.79 6.44 13.72
C ASP A 1191 -47.88 7.53 13.08
N TRP A 1192 -47.25 7.22 11.94
CA TRP A 1192 -46.36 8.12 11.17
C TRP A 1192 -47.09 9.05 10.19
N GLU A 1193 -48.41 8.92 9.98
CA GLU A 1193 -49.17 9.71 8.98
C GLU A 1193 -49.77 11.04 9.50
N ASN A 1194 -49.29 11.61 10.62
CA ASN A 1194 -49.84 12.87 11.19
C ASN A 1194 -48.76 13.89 11.60
N GLU A 1195 -48.05 14.47 10.63
CA GLU A 1195 -47.36 15.75 10.82
C GLU A 1195 -48.35 16.93 10.69
N ASP A 1196 -48.90 17.44 11.80
CA ASP A 1196 -49.66 18.72 11.80
C ASP A 1196 -49.90 19.34 13.21
N VAL A 1197 -48.83 19.63 13.99
CA VAL A 1197 -48.79 20.68 15.08
C VAL A 1197 -47.39 21.26 15.24
#